data_AF-A0A959NFK4-F1
#
_entry.id   AF-A0A959NFK4-F1
#
_cell.length_a   1.000
_cell.length_b   1.000
_cell.length_c   1.000
_cell.angle_alpha   90.00
_cell.angle_beta   90.00
_cell.angle_gamma   90.00
#
_symmetry.space_group_name_H-M   'P 1'
#
loop_
_entity.id
_entity.type
_entity.pdbx_description
1 polymer ?
#
loop_
_entity_poly.entity_id
_entity_poly.type
_entity_poly.pdbx_seq_one_letter_code
_entity_poly.pdbx_strand_id
1 'polypeptide(L)'
;MQKNKIYLINHYLFGLFIICLVLSFSTIILAQQNEIILNEITTKEGLLDDVVIAIVQDANGYMWFGTRSGLVRYDGMKLENFTYDPDLTDGLSGNNILGLHVDNSGLLWIGTINGLCRFDEKLNRPVKIPIKIDDQFIYPYIQGITSSNNGLIWIATLDDGLISYDPKLTKSVQYLSSKNGLLSNRLYTLFYASDNIIWIATAKGLNSYDQEKQLFKTYLHEKGNPNTISSNSIISISEGTKGDLWLGTGDSGLDRFNPLTGSIFHYKHNKDNTSISSNYVRSILFNNNKVWIGSGRGADALNRLDTETGIVEKINISSLKQRVFNSAVNDIFIDNTGIIWIAISLNGIKYFDPALKNYKQYSIDISASENLVNRIYGINPISNNQLWASTFDGLVLFDLNNGTQKHVSEKGNVRSLLNGNSILVNNEVWFPSRTSGIVIYNLISEKLTYLNQNSNKGNSLSSNYINKLIKDKEGIVWSGSRDGGLDRIDPKTNIVKRYNNIPGNSESLPDNSVYALSEANENEIWVGTNGGLGLFNKKNESFENFYHNPNDKSSLSGQQVSCILKSKNGSFWISSYGGGLNKFDPDTKTFQRFTSQRNNIPNNTVYSLIEDDQGFLWVSTAKGIARFYPVTGTYDYLIDLPDNYKVNKFPNGNIIFSGPRGMLVFDPNKIKYNSSPPIVSLSKFNINSEVASQVNNDSLKYTLAQNGSVELNHFQNNLDIEFIVAHYSDASKNKLSVFLEGYDNNWRSLGSVRNLNYTNLDPGKYILKAK
;
A
#
# COMPACT_ATOMS: atom_id res chain seq x y z
N MET A 1 -21.21 -67.89 8.93
CA MET A 1 -20.40 -67.01 9.82
C MET A 1 -19.15 -66.39 9.18
N GLN A 2 -18.55 -66.95 8.11
CA GLN A 2 -17.36 -66.35 7.47
C GLN A 2 -17.65 -65.16 6.54
N LYS A 3 -18.79 -65.10 5.84
CA LYS A 3 -19.12 -63.98 4.93
C LYS A 3 -19.35 -62.63 5.63
N ASN A 4 -19.87 -62.62 6.86
CA ASN A 4 -20.09 -61.38 7.61
C ASN A 4 -18.80 -60.79 8.22
N LYS A 5 -17.76 -61.61 8.45
CA LYS A 5 -16.46 -61.12 8.93
C LYS A 5 -15.68 -60.37 7.85
N ILE A 6 -15.77 -60.81 6.59
CA ILE A 6 -15.11 -60.16 5.45
C ILE A 6 -15.73 -58.79 5.15
N TYR A 7 -17.06 -58.67 5.29
CA TYR A 7 -17.76 -57.40 5.08
C TYR A 7 -17.43 -56.36 6.15
N LEU A 8 -17.31 -56.79 7.42
CA LEU A 8 -16.89 -55.89 8.50
C LEU A 8 -15.44 -55.41 8.33
N ILE A 9 -14.52 -56.32 7.97
CA ILE A 9 -13.10 -56.00 7.77
C ILE A 9 -12.91 -55.01 6.62
N ASN A 10 -13.65 -55.16 5.51
CA ASN A 10 -13.60 -54.21 4.39
C ASN A 10 -14.18 -52.83 4.75
N HIS A 11 -15.17 -52.75 5.65
CA HIS A 11 -15.72 -51.47 6.11
C HIS A 11 -14.75 -50.71 7.03
N TYR A 12 -14.05 -51.42 7.92
CA TYR A 12 -13.00 -50.83 8.76
C TYR A 12 -11.76 -50.42 7.94
N LEU A 13 -11.36 -51.22 6.93
CA LEU A 13 -10.29 -50.86 6.01
C LEU A 13 -10.64 -49.65 5.13
N PHE A 14 -11.89 -49.53 4.68
CA PHE A 14 -12.36 -48.37 3.92
C PHE A 14 -12.45 -47.11 4.79
N GLY A 15 -12.88 -47.26 6.06
CA GLY A 15 -12.86 -46.17 7.05
C GLY A 15 -11.43 -45.71 7.38
N LEU A 16 -10.49 -46.64 7.56
CA LEU A 16 -9.06 -46.32 7.74
C LEU A 16 -8.44 -45.68 6.50
N PHE A 17 -8.85 -46.10 5.30
CA PHE A 17 -8.40 -45.50 4.04
C PHE A 17 -8.91 -44.06 3.90
N ILE A 18 -10.15 -43.76 4.30
CA ILE A 18 -10.70 -42.39 4.34
C ILE A 18 -10.02 -41.55 5.42
N ILE A 19 -9.74 -42.10 6.61
CA ILE A 19 -9.02 -41.39 7.68
C ILE A 19 -7.58 -41.09 7.25
N CYS A 20 -6.89 -42.02 6.58
CA CYS A 20 -5.58 -41.77 5.99
C CYS A 20 -5.64 -40.80 4.80
N LEU A 21 -6.73 -40.73 4.03
CA LEU A 21 -6.96 -39.71 3.00
C LEU A 21 -7.16 -38.33 3.62
N VAL A 22 -7.94 -38.22 4.71
CA VAL A 22 -8.16 -36.97 5.44
C VAL A 22 -6.88 -36.51 6.17
N LEU A 23 -6.05 -37.44 6.67
CA LEU A 23 -4.74 -37.15 7.29
C LEU A 23 -3.60 -36.97 6.27
N SER A 24 -3.78 -37.34 5.00
CA SER A 24 -2.84 -37.00 3.90
C SER A 24 -3.23 -35.70 3.17
N PHE A 25 -4.45 -35.20 3.39
CA PHE A 25 -4.85 -33.83 3.08
C PHE A 25 -4.50 -32.80 4.17
N SER A 26 -3.95 -33.21 5.32
CA SER A 26 -3.31 -32.30 6.27
C SER A 26 -1.84 -32.01 5.92
N THR A 27 -1.52 -31.96 4.62
CA THR A 27 -0.28 -31.34 4.16
C THR A 27 -0.40 -29.84 4.32
N ILE A 28 0.23 -29.35 5.40
CA ILE A 28 0.75 -28.01 5.62
C ILE A 28 0.04 -26.95 4.77
N ILE A 29 -1.04 -26.39 5.33
CA ILE A 29 -1.49 -25.06 4.93
C ILE A 29 -0.34 -24.12 5.27
N LEU A 30 0.58 -23.91 4.32
CA LEU A 30 1.39 -22.72 4.30
C LEU A 30 0.39 -21.61 3.99
N ALA A 31 -0.16 -21.03 5.06
CA ALA A 31 -0.86 -19.76 4.96
C ALA A 31 0.12 -18.78 4.31
N GLN A 32 -0.06 -18.54 3.02
CA GLN A 32 0.77 -17.62 2.26
C GLN A 32 0.57 -16.25 2.89
N GLN A 33 1.61 -15.74 3.56
CA GLN A 33 1.61 -14.44 4.22
C GLN A 33 1.08 -13.38 3.25
N ASN A 34 0.11 -12.59 3.70
CA ASN A 34 -0.25 -11.38 2.97
C ASN A 34 0.97 -10.47 2.99
N GLU A 35 1.65 -10.31 1.85
CA GLU A 35 2.73 -9.34 1.73
C GLU A 35 2.15 -7.94 1.95
N ILE A 36 2.57 -7.31 3.05
CA ILE A 36 2.27 -5.91 3.30
C ILE A 36 3.24 -5.10 2.46
N ILE A 37 2.70 -4.26 1.57
CA ILE A 37 3.51 -3.29 0.84
C ILE A 37 3.91 -2.20 1.85
N LEU A 38 5.21 -2.06 2.07
CA LEU A 38 5.79 -1.11 3.01
C LEU A 38 6.42 0.04 2.23
N ASN A 39 6.08 1.27 2.61
CA ASN A 39 6.87 2.43 2.24
C ASN A 39 8.11 2.50 3.11
N GLU A 40 9.18 3.15 2.63
CA GLU A 40 10.45 3.26 3.34
C GLU A 40 10.99 4.69 3.39
N ILE A 41 11.65 5.02 4.50
CA ILE A 41 12.44 6.24 4.68
C ILE A 41 13.77 5.84 5.29
N THR A 42 14.85 6.08 4.57
CA THR A 42 16.23 5.78 4.95
C THR A 42 17.12 7.00 4.76
N THR A 43 18.41 6.85 5.02
CA THR A 43 19.43 7.86 4.72
C THR A 43 19.45 8.30 3.26
N LYS A 44 18.96 7.46 2.32
CA LYS A 44 18.81 7.82 0.90
C LYS A 44 17.76 8.89 0.65
N GLU A 45 16.70 8.90 1.48
CA GLU A 45 15.62 9.87 1.41
C GLU A 45 15.92 11.14 2.23
N GLY A 46 17.00 11.15 3.02
CA GLY A 46 17.44 12.30 3.82
C GLY A 46 17.39 12.12 5.34
N LEU A 47 17.07 10.91 5.82
CA LEU A 47 17.09 10.57 7.25
C LEU A 47 18.53 10.69 7.80
N LEU A 48 18.70 11.17 9.04
CA LEU A 48 20.03 11.35 9.64
C LEU A 48 20.80 10.05 9.90
N ASP A 49 20.12 8.99 10.31
CA ASP A 49 20.71 7.67 10.60
C ASP A 49 19.63 6.62 10.37
N ASP A 50 20.00 5.48 9.78
CA ASP A 50 19.13 4.32 9.57
C ASP A 50 18.83 3.56 10.87
N VAL A 51 19.36 4.00 12.01
CA VAL A 51 18.97 3.54 13.35
C VAL A 51 18.05 4.57 14.01
N VAL A 52 16.75 4.36 13.81
CA VAL A 52 15.68 5.12 14.45
C VAL A 52 15.28 4.44 15.76
N ILE A 53 15.18 5.19 16.85
CA ILE A 53 14.95 4.70 18.20
C ILE A 53 13.52 4.97 18.66
N ALA A 54 12.96 6.14 18.34
CA ALA A 54 11.65 6.57 18.80
C ALA A 54 10.88 7.30 17.69
N ILE A 55 9.56 7.13 17.66
CA ILE A 55 8.66 7.79 16.71
C ILE A 55 7.49 8.42 17.46
N VAL A 56 7.18 9.69 17.16
CA VAL A 56 5.94 10.34 17.61
C VAL A 56 5.38 11.23 16.50
N GLN A 57 4.13 11.66 16.64
CA GLN A 57 3.51 12.68 15.80
C GLN A 57 3.05 13.86 16.65
N ASP A 58 3.27 15.07 16.20
CA ASP A 58 2.79 16.28 16.86
C ASP A 58 1.36 16.67 16.44
N ALA A 59 0.80 17.67 17.12
CA ALA A 59 -0.55 18.18 16.86
C ALA A 59 -0.69 18.87 15.48
N ASN A 60 0.41 19.34 14.89
CA ASN A 60 0.43 19.93 13.55
C ASN A 60 0.46 18.85 12.45
N GLY A 61 0.68 17.59 12.84
CA GLY A 61 0.70 16.42 11.98
C GLY A 61 2.10 15.98 11.57
N TYR A 62 3.17 16.69 11.96
CA TYR A 62 4.54 16.27 11.63
C TYR A 62 4.88 14.95 12.32
N MET A 63 5.58 14.09 11.60
CA MET A 63 6.23 12.92 12.19
C MET A 63 7.61 13.33 12.71
N TRP A 64 7.96 12.82 13.88
CA TRP A 64 9.24 13.06 14.53
C TRP A 64 9.96 11.75 14.78
N PHE A 65 11.25 11.71 14.42
CA PHE A 65 12.08 10.53 14.51
C PHE A 65 13.31 10.82 15.36
N GLY A 66 13.47 10.08 16.45
CA GLY A 66 14.66 10.09 17.27
C GLY A 66 15.67 9.12 16.71
N THR A 67 16.87 9.57 16.36
CA THR A 67 17.95 8.74 15.83
C THR A 67 19.18 8.79 16.74
N ARG A 68 20.21 7.98 16.47
CA ARG A 68 21.50 8.11 17.18
C ARG A 68 22.28 9.38 16.80
N SER A 69 21.93 10.00 15.68
CA SER A 69 22.65 11.14 15.09
C SER A 69 21.91 12.47 15.24
N GLY A 70 20.70 12.48 15.78
CA GLY A 70 19.92 13.68 16.01
C GLY A 70 18.41 13.42 15.93
N LEU A 71 17.66 14.52 16.00
CA LEU A 71 16.21 14.56 15.85
C LEU A 71 15.85 14.89 14.40
N VAL A 72 14.88 14.20 13.84
CA VAL A 72 14.39 14.45 12.47
C VAL A 72 12.90 14.76 12.51
N ARG A 73 12.47 15.78 11.77
CA ARG A 73 11.07 16.16 11.53
C ARG A 73 10.70 15.83 10.09
N TYR A 74 9.52 15.28 9.86
CA TYR A 74 9.02 14.89 8.54
C TYR A 74 7.60 15.40 8.30
N ASP A 75 7.39 16.03 7.15
CA ASP A 75 6.12 16.64 6.75
C ASP A 75 5.34 15.84 5.69
N GLY A 76 5.89 14.70 5.24
CA GLY A 76 5.33 13.87 4.17
C GLY A 76 6.04 14.02 2.83
N MET A 77 6.90 15.02 2.68
CA MET A 77 7.68 15.27 1.47
C MET A 77 9.14 15.62 1.76
N LYS A 78 9.42 16.28 2.89
CA LYS A 78 10.72 16.82 3.29
C LYS A 78 11.09 16.35 4.69
N LEU A 79 12.38 16.08 4.87
CA LEU A 79 13.00 15.80 6.17
C LEU A 79 13.81 17.01 6.61
N GLU A 80 13.66 17.39 7.87
CA GLU A 80 14.40 18.47 8.52
C GLU A 80 15.14 17.92 9.74
N ASN A 81 16.41 18.26 9.84
CA ASN A 81 17.36 17.60 10.73
C ASN A 81 17.85 18.56 11.81
N PHE A 82 17.81 18.13 13.07
CA PHE A 82 18.28 18.89 14.23
C PHE A 82 19.37 18.09 14.95
N THR A 83 20.59 18.64 14.95
CA THR A 83 21.77 18.03 15.59
C THR A 83 22.25 18.86 16.76
N TYR A 84 22.99 18.22 17.65
CA TYR A 84 23.72 18.85 18.75
C TYR A 84 24.76 19.81 18.19
N ASP A 85 24.75 21.03 18.71
CA ASP A 85 25.74 22.06 18.43
C ASP A 85 26.39 22.46 19.77
N PRO A 86 27.71 22.24 19.94
CA PRO A 86 28.42 22.60 21.17
C PRO A 86 28.49 24.11 21.42
N ASP A 87 28.36 24.93 20.37
CA ASP A 87 28.46 26.40 20.48
C ASP A 87 27.11 27.02 20.89
N LEU A 88 26.01 26.28 20.76
CA LEU A 88 24.69 26.70 21.23
C LEU A 88 24.48 26.33 22.70
N THR A 89 24.42 27.37 23.55
CA THR A 89 24.07 27.21 24.97
C THR A 89 22.68 26.60 25.16
N ASP A 90 21.75 26.92 24.26
CA ASP A 90 20.33 26.53 24.27
C ASP A 90 19.92 25.82 22.97
N GLY A 91 20.44 24.60 22.77
CA GLY A 91 20.12 23.73 21.64
C GLY A 91 19.68 22.33 22.07
N LEU A 92 19.82 21.34 21.18
CA LEU A 92 19.67 19.93 21.54
C LEU A 92 20.73 19.55 22.60
N SER A 93 20.39 18.66 23.54
CA SER A 93 21.32 18.25 24.62
C SER A 93 22.32 17.18 24.18
N GLY A 94 21.99 16.40 23.15
CA GLY A 94 22.89 15.40 22.54
C GLY A 94 22.25 14.75 21.31
N ASN A 95 23.08 14.20 20.42
CA ASN A 95 22.62 13.59 19.18
C ASN A 95 21.87 12.27 19.38
N ASN A 96 22.21 11.50 20.41
CA ASN A 96 21.58 10.22 20.64
C ASN A 96 20.22 10.41 21.33
N ILE A 97 19.17 10.39 20.52
CA ILE A 97 17.78 10.56 20.96
C ILE A 97 17.22 9.20 21.37
N LEU A 98 16.73 9.11 22.60
CA LEU A 98 16.31 7.84 23.19
C LEU A 98 14.83 7.78 23.52
N GLY A 99 14.21 8.94 23.78
CA GLY A 99 12.79 9.04 24.05
C GLY A 99 12.22 10.28 23.39
N LEU A 100 11.02 10.13 22.83
CA LEU A 100 10.20 11.23 22.33
C LEU A 100 8.82 11.11 22.96
N HIS A 101 8.23 12.25 23.32
CA HIS A 101 6.88 12.29 23.86
C HIS A 101 6.22 13.61 23.50
N VAL A 102 4.97 13.57 23.03
CA VAL A 102 4.15 14.77 22.85
C VAL A 102 3.19 14.84 24.02
N ASP A 103 3.27 15.91 24.80
CA ASP A 103 2.41 16.07 25.97
C ASP A 103 0.97 16.46 25.61
N ASN A 104 0.09 16.48 26.60
CA ASN A 104 -1.32 16.82 26.43
C ASN A 104 -1.57 18.27 25.92
N SER A 105 -0.55 19.13 25.94
CA SER A 105 -0.60 20.49 25.36
C SER A 105 -0.07 20.56 23.93
N GLY A 106 0.43 19.44 23.38
CA GLY A 106 1.00 19.35 22.05
C GLY A 106 2.49 19.67 21.97
N LEU A 107 3.19 19.83 23.10
CA LEU A 107 4.63 20.13 23.11
C LEU A 107 5.45 18.85 22.98
N LEU A 108 6.45 18.89 22.10
CA LEU A 108 7.41 17.80 21.91
C LEU A 108 8.52 17.85 22.97
N TRP A 109 8.63 16.78 23.75
CA TRP A 109 9.71 16.52 24.70
C TRP A 109 10.69 15.49 24.13
N ILE A 110 11.97 15.77 24.30
CA ILE A 110 13.07 15.01 23.69
C ILE A 110 14.04 14.58 24.78
N GLY A 111 14.20 13.27 24.94
CA GLY A 111 15.13 12.65 25.87
C GLY A 111 16.41 12.26 25.15
N THR A 112 17.56 12.73 25.65
CA THR A 112 18.87 12.36 25.13
C THR A 112 19.74 11.73 26.23
N ILE A 113 20.92 11.29 25.84
CA ILE A 113 21.95 10.81 26.78
C ILE A 113 22.47 11.89 27.74
N ASN A 114 22.20 13.17 27.46
CA ASN A 114 22.72 14.34 28.19
C ASN A 114 21.57 15.23 28.73
N GLY A 115 20.40 14.66 29.01
CA GLY A 115 19.28 15.37 29.63
C GLY A 115 18.13 15.70 28.69
N LEU A 116 17.18 16.47 29.24
CA LEU A 116 15.88 16.76 28.64
C LEU A 116 15.95 17.98 27.72
N CYS A 117 15.27 17.89 26.58
CA CYS A 117 14.99 19.02 25.71
C CYS A 117 13.48 19.12 25.46
N ARG A 118 13.05 20.30 25.02
CA ARG A 118 11.71 20.56 24.48
C ARG A 118 11.85 21.27 23.15
N PHE A 119 11.06 20.92 22.15
CA PHE A 119 11.02 21.67 20.90
C PHE A 119 10.34 23.02 21.12
N ASP A 120 11.01 24.10 20.73
CA ASP A 120 10.47 25.45 20.76
C ASP A 120 10.02 25.85 19.36
N GLU A 121 8.71 25.90 19.15
CA GLU A 121 8.10 26.25 17.86
C GLU A 121 8.41 27.68 17.41
N LYS A 122 8.66 28.62 18.36
CA LYS A 122 8.98 30.01 18.03
C LYS A 122 10.42 30.16 17.55
N LEU A 123 11.34 29.38 18.12
CA LEU A 123 12.74 29.37 17.71
C LEU A 123 13.03 28.33 16.61
N ASN A 124 12.02 27.51 16.26
CA ASN A 124 12.13 26.35 15.39
C ASN A 124 13.35 25.45 15.72
N ARG A 125 13.57 25.16 17.00
CA ARG A 125 14.69 24.32 17.45
C ARG A 125 14.44 23.65 18.80
N PRO A 126 15.12 22.54 19.11
CA PRO A 126 15.16 22.00 20.47
C PRO A 126 15.86 22.97 21.45
N VAL A 127 15.34 23.05 22.67
CA VAL A 127 15.90 23.84 23.77
C VAL A 127 16.09 22.95 24.99
N LYS A 128 17.27 23.02 25.62
CA LYS A 128 17.59 22.27 26.85
C LYS A 128 16.68 22.69 28.00
N ILE A 129 16.18 21.72 28.76
CA ILE A 129 15.37 21.93 29.94
C ILE A 129 16.21 21.55 31.17
N PRO A 130 16.59 22.53 32.02
CA PRO A 130 17.38 22.25 33.20
C PRO A 130 16.56 21.49 34.24
N ILE A 131 17.11 20.38 34.74
CA ILE A 131 16.51 19.59 35.82
C ILE A 131 17.27 19.90 37.10
N LYS A 132 16.57 20.30 38.15
CA LYS A 132 17.16 20.72 39.42
C LYS A 132 16.69 19.82 40.57
N ILE A 133 17.60 19.06 41.16
CA ILE A 133 17.36 18.15 42.30
C ILE A 133 18.24 18.57 43.46
N ASP A 134 17.67 18.75 44.65
CA ASP A 134 18.38 19.15 45.88
C ASP A 134 19.35 20.34 45.66
N ASP A 135 18.83 21.36 44.96
CA ASP A 135 19.53 22.57 44.55
C ASP A 135 20.65 22.44 43.50
N GLN A 136 20.89 21.24 42.96
CA GLN A 136 21.88 20.98 41.92
C GLN A 136 21.25 20.71 40.56
N PHE A 137 21.85 21.27 39.50
CA PHE A 137 21.47 20.94 38.14
C PHE A 137 22.06 19.60 37.74
N ILE A 138 21.23 18.74 37.17
CA ILE A 138 21.62 17.42 36.67
C ILE A 138 21.21 17.27 35.19
N TYR A 139 21.93 16.41 34.48
CA TYR A 139 21.72 16.12 33.07
C TYR A 139 21.58 14.60 32.89
N PRO A 140 20.44 14.03 33.30
CA PRO A 140 20.29 12.58 33.38
C PRO A 140 20.30 11.95 31.99
N TYR A 141 20.73 10.69 31.92
CA TYR A 141 20.61 9.88 30.72
C TYR A 141 19.15 9.41 30.60
N ILE A 142 18.38 10.02 29.70
CA ILE A 142 16.93 9.79 29.61
C ILE A 142 16.62 8.59 28.72
N GLN A 143 15.84 7.64 29.23
CA GLN A 143 15.42 6.42 28.54
C GLN A 143 13.97 6.49 28.04
N GLY A 144 13.10 7.20 28.77
CA GLY A 144 11.68 7.31 28.42
C GLY A 144 11.06 8.55 29.03
N ILE A 145 10.02 9.06 28.37
CA ILE A 145 9.28 10.26 28.79
C ILE A 145 7.78 9.94 28.65
N THR A 146 6.98 10.38 29.60
CA THR A 146 5.51 10.39 29.48
C THR A 146 4.95 11.63 30.19
N SER A 147 3.67 11.95 29.98
CA SER A 147 3.01 13.07 30.65
C SER A 147 1.71 12.63 31.31
N SER A 148 1.47 13.13 32.51
CA SER A 148 0.22 12.90 33.24
C SER A 148 -0.83 13.98 32.92
N ASN A 149 -2.10 13.69 33.21
CA ASN A 149 -3.23 14.56 32.86
C ASN A 149 -3.18 15.96 33.48
N ASN A 150 -2.47 16.13 34.60
CA ASN A 150 -2.26 17.43 35.23
C ASN A 150 -1.09 18.24 34.63
N GLY A 151 -0.40 17.71 33.62
CA GLY A 151 0.69 18.37 32.91
C GLY A 151 2.09 18.12 33.49
N LEU A 152 2.25 17.22 34.48
CA LEU A 152 3.59 16.80 34.90
C LEU A 152 4.22 15.89 33.86
N ILE A 153 5.50 16.12 33.59
CA ILE A 153 6.35 15.30 32.73
C ILE A 153 7.11 14.32 33.60
N TRP A 154 7.01 13.03 33.27
CA TRP A 154 7.69 11.95 33.97
C TRP A 154 8.81 11.40 33.11
N ILE A 155 9.98 11.20 33.74
CA ILE A 155 11.24 10.94 33.07
C ILE A 155 11.85 9.69 33.67
N ALA A 156 12.02 8.66 32.83
CA ALA A 156 12.79 7.48 33.17
C ALA A 156 14.26 7.73 32.84
N THR A 157 15.13 7.45 33.80
CA THR A 157 16.57 7.65 33.64
C THR A 157 17.33 6.33 33.73
N LEU A 158 18.54 6.29 33.16
CA LEU A 158 19.37 5.09 33.17
C LEU A 158 19.85 4.73 34.57
N ASP A 159 20.15 5.70 35.44
CA ASP A 159 20.69 5.42 36.79
C ASP A 159 20.25 6.41 37.89
N ASP A 160 19.51 7.48 37.55
CA ASP A 160 19.08 8.55 38.47
C ASP A 160 17.65 8.35 39.03
N GLY A 161 17.05 7.18 38.81
CA GLY A 161 15.68 6.88 39.22
C GLY A 161 14.61 7.58 38.37
N LEU A 162 13.41 7.70 38.94
CA LEU A 162 12.29 8.37 38.30
C LEU A 162 12.31 9.85 38.65
N ILE A 163 12.09 10.73 37.66
CA ILE A 163 12.00 12.17 37.89
C ILE A 163 10.64 12.66 37.40
N SER A 164 9.92 13.43 38.22
CA SER A 164 8.78 14.24 37.76
C SER A 164 9.22 15.69 37.60
N TYR A 165 8.85 16.32 36.50
CA TYR A 165 9.11 17.72 36.19
C TYR A 165 7.78 18.46 35.96
N ASP A 166 7.59 19.55 36.69
CA ASP A 166 6.49 20.48 36.48
C ASP A 166 6.96 21.62 35.57
N PRO A 167 6.47 21.69 34.31
CA PRO A 167 6.85 22.75 33.38
C PRO A 167 6.33 24.13 33.77
N LYS A 168 5.26 24.21 34.59
CA LYS A 168 4.68 25.49 35.04
C LYS A 168 5.45 26.05 36.23
N LEU A 169 5.82 25.19 37.17
CA LEU A 169 6.56 25.57 38.38
C LEU A 169 8.08 25.48 38.20
N THR A 170 8.56 24.94 37.08
CA THR A 170 9.98 24.65 36.81
C THR A 170 10.63 23.86 37.94
N LYS A 171 9.88 22.93 38.53
CA LYS A 171 10.27 22.16 39.70
C LYS A 171 10.40 20.68 39.36
N SER A 172 11.46 20.05 39.85
CA SER A 172 11.69 18.62 39.70
C SER A 172 11.60 17.89 41.03
N VAL A 173 11.16 16.63 41.03
CA VAL A 173 11.18 15.72 42.18
C VAL A 173 11.76 14.40 41.73
N GLN A 174 12.73 13.87 42.49
CA GLN A 174 13.38 12.59 42.22
C GLN A 174 12.83 11.50 43.15
N TYR A 175 12.59 10.32 42.58
CA TYR A 175 12.18 9.12 43.30
C TYR A 175 13.24 8.04 43.11
N LEU A 176 13.77 7.55 44.24
CA LEU A 176 14.87 6.60 44.29
C LEU A 176 14.45 5.29 44.93
N SER A 177 15.12 4.20 44.57
CA SER A 177 14.89 2.88 45.16
C SER A 177 15.20 2.82 46.65
N SER A 178 16.15 3.63 47.10
CA SER A 178 16.55 3.72 48.51
C SER A 178 15.54 4.46 49.40
N LYS A 179 14.61 5.22 48.82
CA LYS A 179 13.73 6.13 49.58
C LYS A 179 12.24 5.98 49.30
N ASN A 180 11.85 5.64 48.07
CA ASN A 180 10.49 5.86 47.60
C ASN A 180 9.72 4.57 47.23
N GLY A 181 10.32 3.38 47.31
CA GLY A 181 9.65 2.12 46.93
C GLY A 181 9.79 1.74 45.46
N LEU A 182 10.66 2.43 44.73
CA LEU A 182 11.09 2.06 43.38
C LEU A 182 12.00 0.82 43.42
N LEU A 183 11.84 -0.13 42.51
CA LEU A 183 12.62 -1.38 42.51
C LEU A 183 14.08 -1.20 42.11
N SER A 184 14.37 -0.23 41.24
CA SER A 184 15.72 0.07 40.74
C SER A 184 15.79 1.53 40.29
N ASN A 185 16.95 2.17 40.45
CA ASN A 185 17.17 3.49 39.87
C ASN A 185 17.40 3.45 38.35
N ARG A 186 17.65 2.26 37.81
CA ARG A 186 17.74 2.03 36.36
C ARG A 186 16.38 1.71 35.78
N LEU A 187 15.88 2.62 34.94
CA LEU A 187 14.58 2.56 34.30
C LEU A 187 14.72 2.35 32.80
N TYR A 188 13.79 1.62 32.20
CA TYR A 188 13.77 1.34 30.76
C TYR A 188 12.68 2.09 30.02
N THR A 189 11.47 2.12 30.57
CA THR A 189 10.34 2.80 29.93
C THR A 189 9.30 3.23 30.97
N LEU A 190 8.44 4.16 30.56
CA LEU A 190 7.28 4.64 31.32
C LEU A 190 6.04 4.53 30.45
N PHE A 191 4.91 4.27 31.09
CA PHE A 191 3.61 4.32 30.45
C PHE A 191 2.58 4.92 31.40
N TYR A 192 1.94 6.01 31.01
CA TYR A 192 0.83 6.59 31.75
C TYR A 192 -0.48 5.98 31.25
N ALA A 193 -1.12 5.18 32.09
CA ALA A 193 -2.34 4.46 31.75
C ALA A 193 -3.61 5.31 31.98
N SER A 194 -4.71 4.89 31.36
CA SER A 194 -5.99 5.59 31.40
C SER A 194 -6.61 5.71 32.81
N ASP A 195 -6.14 4.91 33.76
CA ASP A 195 -6.52 4.91 35.17
C ASP A 195 -5.72 5.91 36.04
N ASN A 196 -4.98 6.83 35.42
CA ASN A 196 -4.05 7.79 36.05
C ASN A 196 -2.86 7.13 36.79
N ILE A 197 -2.57 5.85 36.52
CA ILE A 197 -1.41 5.15 37.08
C ILE A 197 -0.22 5.27 36.13
N ILE A 198 0.95 5.52 36.71
CA ILE A 198 2.21 5.47 35.97
C ILE A 198 2.84 4.10 36.15
N TRP A 199 2.99 3.37 35.05
CA TRP A 199 3.68 2.10 35.00
C TRP A 199 5.15 2.32 34.64
N ILE A 200 6.04 1.73 35.42
CA ILE A 200 7.47 2.02 35.41
C ILE A 200 8.23 0.71 35.27
N ALA A 201 8.81 0.49 34.09
CA ALA A 201 9.68 -0.65 33.85
C ALA A 201 11.08 -0.37 34.40
N THR A 202 11.53 -1.21 35.34
CA THR A 202 12.83 -1.07 36.00
C THR A 202 13.75 -2.25 35.65
N ALA A 203 15.04 -2.11 35.90
CA ALA A 203 16.00 -3.23 35.76
C ALA A 203 15.75 -4.42 36.70
N LYS A 204 14.79 -4.31 37.64
CA LYS A 204 14.49 -5.35 38.63
C LYS A 204 13.01 -5.74 38.68
N GLY A 205 12.19 -5.35 37.70
CA GLY A 205 10.77 -5.64 37.65
C GLY A 205 9.92 -4.42 37.34
N LEU A 206 8.62 -4.52 37.59
CA LEU A 206 7.63 -3.51 37.25
C LEU A 206 7.13 -2.79 38.51
N ASN A 207 7.13 -1.46 38.48
CA ASN A 207 6.47 -0.63 39.47
C ASN A 207 5.18 -0.03 38.87
N SER A 208 4.18 0.19 39.71
CA SER A 208 3.08 1.11 39.43
C SER A 208 3.09 2.22 40.47
N TYR A 209 2.88 3.46 40.05
CA TYR A 209 2.76 4.62 40.93
C TYR A 209 1.37 5.25 40.79
N ASP A 210 0.63 5.22 41.88
CA ASP A 210 -0.64 5.92 42.02
C ASP A 210 -0.36 7.35 42.44
N GLN A 211 -0.60 8.30 41.54
CA GLN A 211 -0.29 9.70 41.75
C GLN A 211 -1.17 10.35 42.82
N GLU A 212 -2.43 9.92 42.95
CA GLU A 212 -3.37 10.46 43.93
C GLU A 212 -3.03 9.98 45.33
N LYS A 213 -2.72 8.68 45.46
CA LYS A 213 -2.34 8.07 46.74
C LYS A 213 -0.87 8.26 47.10
N GLN A 214 -0.05 8.66 46.13
CA GLN A 214 1.42 8.72 46.22
C GLN A 214 2.05 7.38 46.64
N LEU A 215 1.50 6.27 46.16
CA LEU A 215 1.91 4.92 46.55
C LEU A 215 2.54 4.15 45.39
N PHE A 216 3.68 3.53 45.67
CA PHE A 216 4.30 2.55 44.80
C PHE A 216 3.79 1.14 45.12
N LYS A 217 3.51 0.38 44.06
CA LYS A 217 3.29 -1.07 44.14
C LYS A 217 4.26 -1.77 43.20
N THR A 218 4.67 -2.97 43.57
CA THR A 218 5.73 -3.74 42.92
C THR A 218 5.21 -5.05 42.36
N TYR A 219 5.71 -5.45 41.20
CA TYR A 219 5.40 -6.70 40.53
C TYR A 219 6.72 -7.35 40.10
N LEU A 220 6.97 -8.57 40.58
CA LEU A 220 8.22 -9.30 40.41
C LEU A 220 7.94 -10.68 39.80
N HIS A 221 8.88 -11.15 38.98
CA HIS A 221 8.90 -12.52 38.50
C HIS A 221 9.26 -13.47 39.65
N GLU A 222 8.39 -14.44 39.89
CA GLU A 222 8.65 -15.54 40.80
C GLU A 222 8.88 -16.83 40.01
N LYS A 223 10.10 -17.38 40.14
CA LYS A 223 10.46 -18.60 39.43
C LYS A 223 9.53 -19.75 39.81
N GLY A 224 8.83 -20.30 38.82
CA GLY A 224 7.89 -21.41 39.00
C GLY A 224 6.45 -20.99 39.30
N ASN A 225 6.16 -19.69 39.44
CA ASN A 225 4.81 -19.18 39.65
C ASN A 225 4.28 -18.55 38.33
N PRO A 226 3.39 -19.23 37.59
CA PRO A 226 2.84 -18.73 36.32
C PRO A 226 1.85 -17.58 36.49
N ASN A 227 1.51 -17.19 37.73
CA ASN A 227 0.61 -16.06 38.01
C ASN A 227 1.38 -14.74 38.26
N THR A 228 2.68 -14.71 37.98
CA THR A 228 3.54 -13.52 38.08
C THR A 228 4.08 -13.15 36.71
N ILE A 229 4.62 -11.94 36.55
CA ILE A 229 5.28 -11.52 35.30
C ILE A 229 6.34 -12.54 34.87
N SER A 230 6.47 -12.77 33.57
CA SER A 230 7.35 -13.82 33.04
C SER A 230 8.84 -13.48 33.19
N SER A 231 9.17 -12.19 33.35
CA SER A 231 10.51 -11.69 33.58
C SER A 231 10.51 -10.39 34.36
N ASN A 232 11.59 -10.12 35.09
CA ASN A 232 11.87 -8.82 35.69
C ASN A 232 12.41 -7.80 34.66
N SER A 233 12.83 -8.26 33.47
CA SER A 233 13.36 -7.43 32.40
C SER A 233 12.21 -6.94 31.51
N ILE A 234 11.43 -5.97 32.00
CA ILE A 234 10.37 -5.33 31.21
C ILE A 234 10.99 -4.18 30.40
N ILE A 235 10.70 -4.12 29.10
CA ILE A 235 11.30 -3.13 28.19
C ILE A 235 10.28 -2.29 27.42
N SER A 236 9.03 -2.75 27.32
CA SER A 236 7.94 -2.00 26.69
C SER A 236 6.62 -2.27 27.42
N ILE A 237 5.74 -1.26 27.44
CA ILE A 237 4.43 -1.31 28.09
C ILE A 237 3.42 -0.66 27.13
N SER A 238 2.26 -1.29 26.96
CA SER A 238 1.13 -0.73 26.21
C SER A 238 -0.19 -1.11 26.89
N GLU A 239 -1.19 -0.24 26.85
CA GLU A 239 -2.51 -0.52 27.41
C GLU A 239 -3.45 -1.15 26.37
N GLY A 240 -4.09 -2.23 26.78
CA GLY A 240 -5.12 -2.96 26.04
C GLY A 240 -6.54 -2.51 26.38
N THR A 241 -7.52 -3.33 26.01
CA THR A 241 -8.91 -3.09 26.42
C THR A 241 -9.12 -3.42 27.89
N LYS A 242 -10.04 -2.70 28.55
CA LYS A 242 -10.46 -2.95 29.94
C LYS A 242 -9.33 -2.85 30.98
N GLY A 243 -8.31 -2.02 30.72
CA GLY A 243 -7.19 -1.79 31.63
C GLY A 243 -6.17 -2.92 31.69
N ASP A 244 -6.22 -3.88 30.75
CA ASP A 244 -5.13 -4.85 30.60
C ASP A 244 -3.84 -4.14 30.15
N LEU A 245 -2.69 -4.59 30.64
CA LEU A 245 -1.39 -4.15 30.18
C LEU A 245 -0.74 -5.25 29.35
N TRP A 246 -0.10 -4.84 28.27
CA TRP A 246 0.79 -5.65 27.47
C TRP A 246 2.23 -5.30 27.82
N LEU A 247 2.99 -6.28 28.31
CA LEU A 247 4.36 -6.10 28.80
C LEU A 247 5.33 -6.85 27.92
N GLY A 248 6.23 -6.12 27.28
CA GLY A 248 7.30 -6.66 26.44
C GLY A 248 8.49 -6.95 27.31
N THR A 249 9.02 -8.17 27.24
CA THR A 249 10.17 -8.57 28.04
C THR A 249 11.43 -8.69 27.20
N GLY A 250 12.57 -8.48 27.83
CA GLY A 250 13.89 -8.63 27.23
C GLY A 250 14.39 -10.07 27.16
N ASP A 251 13.63 -11.08 27.56
CA ASP A 251 14.11 -12.49 27.53
C ASP A 251 13.00 -13.56 27.54
N SER A 252 11.76 -13.22 27.84
CA SER A 252 10.70 -14.18 28.18
C SER A 252 9.42 -14.03 27.36
N GLY A 253 9.44 -13.21 26.31
CA GLY A 253 8.31 -12.97 25.42
C GLY A 253 7.44 -11.78 25.84
N LEU A 254 6.13 -11.96 25.73
CA LEU A 254 5.11 -10.93 25.94
C LEU A 254 4.13 -11.40 27.02
N ASP A 255 3.82 -10.53 27.98
CA ASP A 255 2.77 -10.79 28.98
C ASP A 255 1.54 -9.93 28.72
N ARG A 256 0.35 -10.48 28.95
CA ARG A 256 -0.89 -9.73 29.13
C ARG A 256 -1.26 -9.79 30.61
N PHE A 257 -1.23 -8.65 31.29
CA PHE A 257 -1.41 -8.54 32.72
C PHE A 257 -2.61 -7.63 33.04
N ASN A 258 -3.58 -8.13 33.79
CA ASN A 258 -4.67 -7.32 34.31
C ASN A 258 -4.35 -6.89 35.75
N PRO A 259 -4.11 -5.59 36.02
CA PRO A 259 -3.73 -5.12 37.34
C PRO A 259 -4.87 -5.14 38.37
N LEU A 260 -6.13 -5.18 37.93
CA LEU A 260 -7.31 -5.21 38.79
C LEU A 260 -7.58 -6.62 39.34
N THR A 261 -7.49 -7.63 38.49
CA THR A 261 -7.75 -9.04 38.86
C THR A 261 -6.48 -9.77 39.28
N GLY A 262 -5.30 -9.27 38.87
CA GLY A 262 -4.02 -9.96 39.01
C GLY A 262 -3.81 -11.08 37.97
N SER A 263 -4.74 -11.29 37.04
CA SER A 263 -4.61 -12.35 36.03
C SER A 263 -3.50 -12.01 35.03
N ILE A 264 -2.64 -12.98 34.73
CA ILE A 264 -1.58 -12.82 33.73
C ILE A 264 -1.58 -13.98 32.75
N PHE A 265 -1.23 -13.69 31.50
CA PHE A 265 -1.06 -14.66 30.44
C PHE A 265 0.26 -14.43 29.69
N HIS A 266 0.98 -15.51 29.40
CA HIS A 266 2.31 -15.45 28.80
C HIS A 266 2.30 -15.96 27.35
N TYR A 267 2.78 -15.11 26.44
CA TYR A 267 3.05 -15.46 25.05
C TYR A 267 4.56 -15.66 24.88
N LYS A 268 4.97 -16.90 24.63
CA LYS A 268 6.38 -17.28 24.45
C LYS A 268 6.65 -17.77 23.04
N HIS A 269 7.85 -17.47 22.56
CA HIS A 269 8.37 -18.04 21.32
C HIS A 269 8.54 -19.55 21.46
N ASN A 270 7.99 -20.27 20.48
CA ASN A 270 8.22 -21.69 20.26
C ASN A 270 8.76 -21.91 18.83
N LYS A 271 9.21 -23.13 18.53
CA LYS A 271 9.73 -23.47 17.20
C LYS A 271 8.64 -23.47 16.12
N ASP A 272 7.36 -23.45 16.50
CA ASP A 272 6.25 -23.45 15.58
C ASP A 272 6.01 -22.05 15.01
N ASN A 273 5.49 -21.98 13.78
CA ASN A 273 5.24 -20.70 13.12
C ASN A 273 4.02 -19.93 13.65
N THR A 274 3.35 -20.43 14.69
CA THR A 274 2.13 -19.87 15.27
C THR A 274 2.36 -19.03 16.54
N SER A 275 3.60 -18.93 17.02
CA SER A 275 3.98 -18.08 18.16
C SER A 275 4.71 -16.81 17.72
N ILE A 276 4.97 -15.92 18.69
CA ILE A 276 5.80 -14.72 18.50
C ILE A 276 7.19 -15.09 17.96
N SER A 277 7.80 -14.22 17.17
CA SER A 277 9.07 -14.52 16.49
C SER A 277 10.27 -14.56 17.42
N SER A 278 10.20 -13.91 18.59
CA SER A 278 11.28 -13.87 19.57
C SER A 278 10.75 -13.67 20.97
N ASN A 279 11.51 -14.14 21.96
CA ASN A 279 11.29 -13.78 23.36
C ASN A 279 11.87 -12.42 23.75
N TYR A 280 12.56 -11.74 22.83
CA TYR A 280 13.09 -10.39 23.03
C TYR A 280 12.15 -9.36 22.37
N VAL A 281 11.18 -8.85 23.14
CA VAL A 281 10.08 -7.99 22.67
C VAL A 281 10.35 -6.54 23.03
N ARG A 282 10.86 -5.75 22.06
CA ARG A 282 11.35 -4.38 22.26
C ARG A 282 10.29 -3.30 22.27
N SER A 283 9.25 -3.44 21.45
CA SER A 283 8.19 -2.44 21.32
C SER A 283 6.86 -3.12 21.13
N ILE A 284 5.81 -2.51 21.67
CA ILE A 284 4.44 -3.00 21.63
C ILE A 284 3.52 -1.84 21.31
N LEU A 285 2.61 -2.07 20.38
CA LEU A 285 1.50 -1.18 20.09
C LEU A 285 0.19 -1.98 20.12
N PHE A 286 -0.68 -1.68 21.08
CA PHE A 286 -2.07 -2.14 21.04
C PHE A 286 -2.93 -1.19 20.21
N ASN A 287 -3.67 -1.72 19.23
CA ASN A 287 -4.63 -0.97 18.44
C ASN A 287 -5.74 -1.89 17.92
N ASN A 288 -7.02 -1.50 18.09
CA ASN A 288 -8.19 -2.20 17.55
C ASN A 288 -8.19 -3.72 17.77
N ASN A 289 -8.06 -4.16 19.04
CA ASN A 289 -7.98 -5.58 19.44
C ASN A 289 -6.80 -6.35 18.84
N LYS A 290 -5.78 -5.66 18.33
CA LYS A 290 -4.54 -6.25 17.83
C LYS A 290 -3.35 -5.71 18.58
N VAL A 291 -2.37 -6.57 18.82
CA VAL A 291 -1.09 -6.20 19.42
C VAL A 291 -0.03 -6.35 18.34
N TRP A 292 0.60 -5.24 17.96
CA TRP A 292 1.79 -5.23 17.14
C TRP A 292 3.01 -5.37 18.03
N ILE A 293 3.89 -6.30 17.68
CA ILE A 293 4.99 -6.74 18.54
C ILE A 293 6.29 -6.63 17.74
N GLY A 294 7.16 -5.72 18.18
CA GLY A 294 8.49 -5.52 17.64
C GLY A 294 9.52 -6.34 18.39
N SER A 295 10.24 -7.20 17.68
CA SER A 295 11.23 -8.13 18.23
C SER A 295 12.67 -7.76 17.84
N GLY A 296 13.64 -8.24 18.60
CA GLY A 296 15.06 -7.93 18.37
C GLY A 296 15.82 -8.81 17.37
N ARG A 297 15.16 -9.70 16.61
CA ARG A 297 15.87 -10.65 15.72
C ARG A 297 15.19 -10.87 14.37
N GLY A 298 15.87 -10.47 13.29
CA GLY A 298 15.72 -11.03 11.94
C GLY A 298 14.59 -10.46 11.09
N ALA A 299 14.34 -11.07 9.92
CA ALA A 299 13.36 -10.63 8.93
C ALA A 299 11.89 -10.76 9.40
N ASP A 300 11.64 -11.57 10.42
CA ASP A 300 10.33 -11.77 11.05
C ASP A 300 10.18 -10.97 12.35
N ALA A 301 10.94 -9.89 12.51
CA ALA A 301 10.96 -9.10 13.74
C ALA A 301 9.63 -8.40 14.07
N LEU A 302 8.64 -8.40 13.18
CA LEU A 302 7.31 -7.86 13.45
C LEU A 302 6.28 -8.98 13.53
N ASN A 303 5.53 -9.04 14.64
CA ASN A 303 4.36 -9.89 14.78
C ASN A 303 3.10 -9.07 14.96
N ARG A 304 1.96 -9.66 14.62
CA ARG A 304 0.63 -9.17 14.92
C ARG A 304 -0.18 -10.25 15.62
N LEU A 305 -0.55 -10.02 16.86
CA LEU A 305 -1.41 -10.89 17.65
C LEU A 305 -2.84 -10.34 17.61
N ASP A 306 -3.79 -11.19 17.23
CA ASP A 306 -5.22 -10.90 17.36
C ASP A 306 -5.70 -11.33 18.75
N THR A 307 -6.21 -10.39 19.54
CA THR A 307 -6.52 -10.62 20.96
C THR A 307 -7.80 -11.41 21.20
N GLU A 308 -8.67 -11.54 20.19
CA GLU A 308 -9.91 -12.31 20.27
C GLU A 308 -9.65 -13.78 19.95
N THR A 309 -8.85 -14.04 18.92
CA THR A 309 -8.54 -15.39 18.43
C THR A 309 -7.28 -15.99 19.06
N GLY A 310 -6.38 -15.15 19.57
CA GLY A 310 -5.06 -15.56 20.06
C GLY A 310 -4.06 -15.90 18.94
N ILE A 311 -4.42 -15.70 17.67
CA ILE A 311 -3.57 -16.03 16.52
C ILE A 311 -2.46 -15.00 16.37
N VAL A 312 -1.23 -15.49 16.25
CA VAL A 312 -0.05 -14.66 15.93
C VAL A 312 0.30 -14.81 14.46
N GLU A 313 0.35 -13.69 13.75
CA GLU A 313 0.83 -13.57 12.39
C GLU A 313 2.23 -12.96 12.40
N LYS A 314 3.19 -13.61 11.75
CA LYS A 314 4.51 -13.02 11.47
C LYS A 314 4.37 -12.11 10.25
N ILE A 315 4.98 -10.92 10.28
CA ILE A 315 4.90 -9.96 9.18
C ILE A 315 6.30 -9.77 8.62
N ASN A 316 6.46 -10.06 7.33
CA ASN A 316 7.71 -9.86 6.64
C ASN A 316 7.92 -8.37 6.36
N ILE A 317 8.95 -7.80 6.97
CA ILE A 317 9.32 -6.39 6.82
C ILE A 317 10.59 -6.20 5.97
N SER A 318 11.13 -7.28 5.40
CA SER A 318 12.29 -7.22 4.51
C SER A 318 11.89 -6.86 3.09
N SER A 319 12.44 -5.77 2.57
CA SER A 319 12.37 -5.43 1.15
C SER A 319 13.21 -6.45 0.37
N LEU A 320 12.55 -7.36 -0.36
CA LEU A 320 13.09 -8.32 -1.35
C LEU A 320 14.60 -8.66 -1.34
N LYS A 321 14.88 -9.97 -1.19
CA LYS A 321 16.12 -10.73 -1.49
C LYS A 321 17.37 -10.60 -0.59
N GLN A 322 17.47 -9.65 0.34
CA GLN A 322 18.48 -9.75 1.41
C GLN A 322 17.82 -9.90 2.78
N ARG A 323 17.87 -11.12 3.33
CA ARG A 323 17.68 -11.32 4.77
C ARG A 323 18.78 -10.55 5.48
N VAL A 324 18.50 -9.33 5.92
CA VAL A 324 19.42 -8.59 6.78
C VAL A 324 19.41 -9.32 8.13
N PHE A 325 20.42 -10.15 8.34
CA PHE A 325 20.72 -10.74 9.63
C PHE A 325 21.20 -9.60 10.53
N ASN A 326 20.26 -8.88 11.18
CA ASN A 326 20.41 -7.96 12.34
C ASN A 326 19.37 -6.82 12.39
N SER A 327 18.26 -6.89 11.64
CA SER A 327 17.16 -5.93 11.81
C SER A 327 16.40 -6.19 13.12
N ALA A 328 16.28 -5.16 13.95
CA ALA A 328 15.48 -5.15 15.17
C ALA A 328 14.44 -4.04 15.10
N VAL A 329 13.21 -4.29 15.51
CA VAL A 329 12.19 -3.24 15.60
C VAL A 329 12.39 -2.49 16.91
N ASN A 330 12.78 -1.21 16.83
CA ASN A 330 13.02 -0.37 18.00
C ASN A 330 11.73 0.22 18.54
N ASP A 331 10.85 0.65 17.64
CA ASP A 331 9.60 1.30 18.00
C ASP A 331 8.51 1.04 16.96
N ILE A 332 7.26 1.06 17.41
CA ILE A 332 6.06 0.92 16.58
C ILE A 332 5.09 2.01 17.02
N PHE A 333 4.74 2.88 16.10
CA PHE A 333 3.87 4.02 16.36
C PHE A 333 2.67 4.01 15.40
N ILE A 334 1.52 4.50 15.86
CA ILE A 334 0.36 4.73 15.00
C ILE A 334 0.06 6.22 14.95
N ASP A 335 0.00 6.76 13.74
CA ASP A 335 -0.35 8.17 13.57
C ASP A 335 -1.85 8.41 13.68
N ASN A 336 -2.24 9.68 13.74
CA ASN A 336 -3.62 10.12 13.85
C ASN A 336 -4.51 9.74 12.66
N THR A 337 -3.93 9.31 11.53
CA THR A 337 -4.66 8.78 10.37
C THR A 337 -4.83 7.26 10.40
N GLY A 338 -4.13 6.59 11.32
CA GLY A 338 -4.17 5.14 11.52
C GLY A 338 -3.06 4.37 10.81
N ILE A 339 -2.09 5.06 10.19
CA ILE A 339 -0.92 4.44 9.55
C ILE A 339 0.04 3.97 10.63
N ILE A 340 0.59 2.78 10.42
CA ILE A 340 1.56 2.17 11.33
C ILE A 340 2.96 2.47 10.82
N TRP A 341 3.77 3.05 11.69
CA TRP A 341 5.17 3.39 11.51
C TRP A 341 6.05 2.47 12.34
N ILE A 342 7.13 1.99 11.74
CA ILE A 342 8.01 0.98 12.34
C ILE A 342 9.44 1.48 12.23
N ALA A 343 10.08 1.74 13.37
CA ALA A 343 11.50 2.04 13.44
C ALA A 343 12.31 0.74 13.42
N ILE A 344 13.21 0.59 12.45
CA ILE A 344 14.02 -0.62 12.29
C ILE A 344 15.50 -0.26 12.39
N SER A 345 16.23 -0.92 13.29
CA SER A 345 17.68 -0.82 13.36
C SER A 345 18.32 -1.16 12.03
N LEU A 346 19.13 -0.23 11.51
CA LEU A 346 19.93 -0.35 10.29
C LEU A 346 19.08 -0.43 9.01
N ASN A 347 17.81 -0.04 9.07
CA ASN A 347 16.92 -0.05 7.91
C ASN A 347 15.90 1.10 7.94
N GLY A 348 16.21 2.17 8.68
CA GLY A 348 15.41 3.39 8.76
C GLY A 348 14.01 3.11 9.29
N ILE A 349 13.02 3.62 8.55
CA ILE A 349 11.61 3.58 8.91
C ILE A 349 10.83 2.87 7.82
N LYS A 350 9.92 1.99 8.23
CA LYS A 350 8.91 1.41 7.35
C LYS A 350 7.54 1.84 7.81
N TYR A 351 6.62 2.09 6.88
CA TYR A 351 5.24 2.42 7.26
C TYR A 351 4.24 1.93 6.22
N PHE A 352 3.01 1.68 6.69
CA PHE A 352 1.90 1.25 5.83
C PHE A 352 0.56 1.55 6.49
N ASP A 353 -0.47 1.71 5.66
CA ASP A 353 -1.85 1.87 6.11
C ASP A 353 -2.51 0.49 6.28
N PRO A 354 -2.86 0.05 7.50
CA PRO A 354 -3.54 -1.23 7.71
C PRO A 354 -4.98 -1.26 7.17
N ALA A 355 -5.59 -0.10 6.88
CA ALA A 355 -6.92 -0.02 6.28
C ALA A 355 -6.89 -0.28 4.77
N LEU A 356 -5.78 -0.01 4.09
CA LEU A 356 -5.61 -0.33 2.66
C LEU A 356 -5.28 -1.82 2.51
N LYS A 357 -6.21 -2.59 1.92
CA LYS A 357 -5.94 -3.99 1.59
C LYS A 357 -5.00 -4.05 0.39
N ASN A 358 -3.78 -4.53 0.62
CA ASN A 358 -2.78 -4.77 -0.42
C ASN A 358 -3.24 -5.87 -1.39
N TYR A 359 -3.01 -5.64 -2.67
CA TYR A 359 -3.22 -6.61 -3.75
C TYR A 359 -2.08 -7.62 -3.80
N LYS A 360 -2.33 -8.84 -4.31
CA LYS A 360 -1.26 -9.83 -4.51
C LYS A 360 -0.56 -9.57 -5.84
N GLN A 361 0.74 -9.31 -5.77
CA GLN A 361 1.61 -9.25 -6.95
C GLN A 361 2.31 -10.60 -7.12
N TYR A 362 2.23 -11.17 -8.32
CA TYR A 362 2.95 -12.39 -8.68
C TYR A 362 4.05 -12.04 -9.69
N SER A 363 5.31 -12.15 -9.26
CA SER A 363 6.48 -12.08 -10.15
C SER A 363 6.92 -13.49 -10.54
N ILE A 364 7.13 -13.73 -11.83
CA ILE A 364 7.63 -15.01 -12.34
C ILE A 364 9.12 -15.15 -11.98
N ASP A 365 9.56 -16.23 -11.35
CA ASP A 365 10.99 -16.47 -11.09
C ASP A 365 11.57 -17.29 -12.25
N ILE A 366 12.40 -16.66 -13.08
CA ILE A 366 13.15 -17.30 -14.17
C ILE A 366 14.60 -17.44 -13.68
N SER A 367 14.80 -18.29 -12.68
CA SER A 367 16.14 -18.59 -12.17
C SER A 367 16.90 -19.48 -13.17
N ALA A 368 17.36 -18.92 -14.29
CA ALA A 368 18.41 -19.49 -15.13
C ALA A 368 19.11 -18.51 -16.09
N SER A 369 18.71 -17.23 -16.18
CA SER A 369 19.48 -16.26 -16.96
C SER A 369 19.52 -14.90 -16.26
N GLU A 370 20.73 -14.53 -15.82
CA GLU A 370 21.10 -13.18 -15.43
C GLU A 370 20.94 -12.24 -16.64
N ASN A 371 19.72 -11.81 -16.96
CA ASN A 371 19.35 -10.55 -17.62
C ASN A 371 17.83 -10.47 -17.91
N LEU A 372 17.17 -9.55 -17.20
CA LEU A 372 16.01 -8.71 -17.58
C LEU A 372 14.60 -9.33 -17.82
N VAL A 373 13.71 -9.00 -16.85
CA VAL A 373 12.28 -8.58 -16.98
C VAL A 373 11.22 -9.63 -17.41
N ASN A 374 10.37 -10.00 -16.43
CA ASN A 374 9.27 -10.98 -16.51
C ASN A 374 8.01 -10.48 -17.26
N ARG A 375 8.06 -10.37 -18.58
CA ARG A 375 6.90 -9.99 -19.40
C ARG A 375 5.95 -11.16 -19.68
N ILE A 376 4.65 -10.91 -19.44
CA ILE A 376 3.55 -11.78 -19.86
C ILE A 376 2.82 -11.12 -21.03
N TYR A 377 2.72 -11.85 -22.14
CA TYR A 377 2.14 -11.35 -23.38
C TYR A 377 0.62 -11.57 -23.48
N GLY A 378 0.12 -12.59 -22.78
CA GLY A 378 -1.26 -13.01 -22.85
C GLY A 378 -1.58 -14.06 -21.80
N ILE A 379 -2.85 -14.12 -21.42
CA ILE A 379 -3.32 -15.08 -20.41
C ILE A 379 -4.68 -15.67 -20.80
N ASN A 380 -4.97 -16.84 -20.26
CA ASN A 380 -6.28 -17.49 -20.32
C ASN A 380 -6.58 -18.15 -18.96
N PRO A 381 -7.42 -17.52 -18.13
CA PRO A 381 -7.94 -18.14 -16.92
C PRO A 381 -8.73 -19.43 -17.23
N ILE A 382 -8.37 -20.54 -16.58
CA ILE A 382 -9.04 -21.84 -16.75
C ILE A 382 -9.87 -22.25 -15.53
N SER A 383 -9.54 -21.71 -14.36
CA SER A 383 -10.30 -21.88 -13.12
C SER A 383 -10.14 -20.62 -12.26
N ASN A 384 -10.69 -20.61 -11.05
CA ASN A 384 -10.59 -19.47 -10.14
C ASN A 384 -9.14 -19.07 -9.80
N ASN A 385 -8.20 -20.02 -9.87
CA ASN A 385 -6.81 -19.81 -9.47
C ASN A 385 -5.79 -20.37 -10.47
N GLN A 386 -6.21 -20.97 -11.57
CA GLN A 386 -5.29 -21.47 -12.59
C GLN A 386 -5.48 -20.74 -13.91
N LEU A 387 -4.37 -20.52 -14.60
CA LEU A 387 -4.34 -19.86 -15.90
C LEU A 387 -3.17 -20.35 -16.75
N TRP A 388 -3.36 -20.30 -18.07
CA TRP A 388 -2.28 -20.35 -19.04
C TRP A 388 -1.73 -18.95 -19.27
N ALA A 389 -0.40 -18.80 -19.31
CA ALA A 389 0.28 -17.55 -19.59
C ALA A 389 1.35 -17.76 -20.68
N SER A 390 1.40 -16.85 -21.63
CA SER A 390 2.48 -16.77 -22.60
C SER A 390 3.59 -15.83 -22.11
N THR A 391 4.82 -16.35 -22.08
CA THR A 391 6.03 -15.64 -21.65
C THR A 391 7.06 -15.63 -22.79
N PHE A 392 8.21 -14.99 -22.56
CA PHE A 392 9.32 -15.02 -23.52
C PHE A 392 9.88 -16.44 -23.71
N ASP A 393 9.88 -17.25 -22.66
CA ASP A 393 10.43 -18.61 -22.64
C ASP A 393 9.42 -19.69 -23.07
N GLY A 394 8.19 -19.28 -23.41
CA GLY A 394 7.16 -20.17 -23.94
C GLY A 394 5.86 -20.13 -23.15
N LEU A 395 5.19 -21.29 -23.08
CA LEU A 395 3.89 -21.43 -22.47
C LEU A 395 4.00 -21.97 -21.04
N VAL A 396 3.35 -21.31 -20.09
CA VAL A 396 3.38 -21.66 -18.66
C VAL A 396 1.97 -21.82 -18.12
N LEU A 397 1.73 -22.90 -17.39
CA LEU A 397 0.53 -23.09 -16.57
C LEU A 397 0.85 -22.63 -15.14
N PHE A 398 0.06 -21.68 -14.63
CA PHE A 398 0.20 -21.13 -13.28
C PHE A 398 -0.92 -21.61 -12.36
N ASP A 399 -0.56 -21.94 -11.12
CA ASP A 399 -1.48 -22.09 -10.00
C ASP A 399 -1.23 -21.00 -8.96
N LEU A 400 -2.19 -20.07 -8.84
CA LEU A 400 -2.10 -18.90 -7.98
C LEU A 400 -2.32 -19.21 -6.50
N ASN A 401 -2.81 -20.41 -6.13
CA ASN A 401 -2.98 -20.79 -4.72
C ASN A 401 -1.64 -20.97 -4.02
N ASN A 402 -0.70 -21.63 -4.69
CA ASN A 402 0.60 -22.00 -4.13
C ASN A 402 1.78 -21.37 -4.88
N GLY A 403 1.51 -20.61 -5.96
CA GLY A 403 2.53 -19.97 -6.79
C GLY A 403 3.33 -20.95 -7.66
N THR A 404 2.83 -22.17 -7.86
CA THR A 404 3.53 -23.18 -8.68
C THR A 404 3.36 -22.91 -10.18
N GLN A 405 4.38 -23.30 -10.95
CA GLN A 405 4.43 -23.12 -12.40
C GLN A 405 4.83 -24.43 -13.09
N LYS A 406 4.11 -24.81 -14.15
CA LYS A 406 4.48 -25.91 -15.06
C LYS A 406 4.81 -25.30 -16.42
N HIS A 407 6.08 -25.40 -16.80
CA HIS A 407 6.57 -24.97 -18.11
C HIS A 407 6.30 -26.05 -19.16
N VAL A 408 5.81 -25.65 -20.32
CA VAL A 408 5.70 -26.54 -21.49
C VAL A 408 7.06 -26.52 -22.19
N SER A 409 7.91 -27.50 -21.90
CA SER A 409 9.20 -27.67 -22.55
C SER A 409 9.04 -28.32 -23.92
N GLU A 410 9.40 -27.63 -25.00
CA GLU A 410 9.73 -28.33 -26.24
C GLU A 410 11.25 -28.58 -26.33
N LYS A 411 11.62 -29.78 -26.77
CA LYS A 411 12.93 -30.04 -27.37
C LYS A 411 12.96 -29.36 -28.74
N GLY A 412 13.13 -28.04 -28.75
CA GLY A 412 13.17 -27.23 -29.97
C GLY A 412 12.74 -25.80 -29.66
N ASN A 413 13.57 -24.82 -30.01
CA ASN A 413 13.30 -23.39 -29.84
C ASN A 413 12.00 -22.97 -30.56
N VAL A 414 10.87 -22.96 -29.87
CA VAL A 414 9.70 -22.18 -30.33
C VAL A 414 9.85 -20.76 -29.80
N ARG A 415 10.68 -19.96 -30.48
CA ARG A 415 10.66 -18.50 -30.34
C ARG A 415 9.47 -17.90 -31.09
N SER A 416 8.27 -18.49 -30.95
CA SER A 416 7.04 -17.86 -31.44
C SER A 416 6.74 -16.72 -30.50
N LEU A 417 6.77 -15.48 -31.01
CA LEU A 417 6.46 -14.30 -30.21
C LEU A 417 4.95 -14.26 -29.96
N LEU A 418 4.48 -15.03 -28.98
CA LEU A 418 3.08 -15.06 -28.56
C LEU A 418 2.62 -13.64 -28.20
N ASN A 419 1.36 -13.33 -28.52
CA ASN A 419 0.83 -11.98 -28.48
C ASN A 419 -0.62 -12.02 -28.04
N GLY A 420 -1.02 -11.26 -27.02
CA GLY A 420 -2.42 -11.13 -26.64
C GLY A 420 -3.02 -12.38 -25.97
N ASN A 421 -4.26 -12.24 -25.49
CA ASN A 421 -4.95 -13.31 -24.76
C ASN A 421 -5.26 -14.50 -25.67
N SER A 422 -5.10 -15.71 -25.13
CA SER A 422 -5.51 -16.94 -25.79
C SER A 422 -6.98 -17.26 -25.56
N ILE A 423 -7.52 -18.12 -26.41
CA ILE A 423 -8.89 -18.62 -26.33
C ILE A 423 -8.89 -20.14 -26.15
N LEU A 424 -9.90 -20.65 -25.45
CA LEU A 424 -10.14 -22.09 -25.32
C LEU A 424 -11.15 -22.55 -26.37
N VAL A 425 -10.74 -23.50 -27.20
CA VAL A 425 -11.54 -24.12 -28.27
C VAL A 425 -11.50 -25.63 -28.03
N ASN A 426 -12.59 -26.21 -27.55
CA ASN A 426 -12.65 -27.62 -27.13
C ASN A 426 -11.52 -27.95 -26.12
N ASN A 427 -10.64 -28.90 -26.45
CA ASN A 427 -9.48 -29.29 -25.63
C ASN A 427 -8.18 -28.61 -26.08
N GLU A 428 -8.28 -27.46 -26.76
CA GLU A 428 -7.14 -26.76 -27.32
C GLU A 428 -7.12 -25.30 -26.87
N VAL A 429 -5.92 -24.81 -26.55
CA VAL A 429 -5.69 -23.40 -26.23
C VAL A 429 -4.99 -22.76 -27.42
N TRP A 430 -5.65 -21.78 -28.02
CA TRP A 430 -5.19 -21.09 -29.22
C TRP A 430 -4.59 -19.73 -28.84
N PHE A 431 -3.31 -19.53 -29.17
CA PHE A 431 -2.53 -18.34 -28.87
C PHE A 431 -2.27 -17.54 -30.15
N PRO A 432 -2.51 -16.22 -30.15
CA PRO A 432 -2.06 -15.37 -31.24
C PRO A 432 -0.53 -15.24 -31.18
N SER A 433 0.13 -15.11 -32.35
CA SER A 433 1.58 -14.91 -32.46
C SER A 433 1.91 -13.77 -33.42
N ARG A 434 3.04 -13.10 -33.21
CA ARG A 434 3.58 -12.07 -34.13
C ARG A 434 4.33 -12.67 -35.31
N THR A 435 4.73 -13.93 -35.24
CA THR A 435 5.64 -14.55 -36.21
C THR A 435 5.07 -15.82 -36.86
N SER A 436 4.19 -16.53 -36.16
CA SER A 436 3.84 -17.91 -36.51
C SER A 436 2.34 -18.13 -36.75
N GLY A 437 1.55 -17.05 -36.89
CA GLY A 437 0.10 -17.13 -37.03
C GLY A 437 -0.58 -17.46 -35.70
N ILE A 438 -1.34 -18.54 -35.66
CA ILE A 438 -2.01 -19.03 -34.45
C ILE A 438 -1.29 -20.30 -33.99
N VAL A 439 -0.80 -20.29 -32.74
CA VAL A 439 -0.20 -21.44 -32.08
C VAL A 439 -1.29 -22.16 -31.29
N ILE A 440 -1.42 -23.46 -31.47
CA ILE A 440 -2.48 -24.27 -30.86
C ILE A 440 -1.85 -25.32 -29.96
N TYR A 441 -2.21 -25.32 -28.68
CA TYR A 441 -1.77 -26.32 -27.72
C TYR A 441 -2.91 -27.27 -27.37
N ASN A 442 -2.74 -28.56 -27.66
CA ASN A 442 -3.71 -29.59 -27.30
C ASN A 442 -3.49 -30.07 -25.86
N LEU A 443 -4.49 -29.90 -25.00
CA LEU A 443 -4.42 -30.19 -23.56
C LEU A 443 -4.37 -31.69 -23.23
N ILE A 444 -4.75 -32.56 -24.17
CA ILE A 444 -4.75 -34.02 -23.98
C ILE A 444 -3.45 -34.62 -24.47
N SER A 445 -3.07 -34.31 -25.72
CA SER A 445 -1.86 -34.87 -26.32
C SER A 445 -0.59 -34.15 -25.89
N GLU A 446 -0.72 -32.99 -25.22
CA GLU A 446 0.37 -32.06 -24.89
C GLU A 446 1.23 -31.66 -26.11
N LYS A 447 0.60 -31.53 -27.29
CA LYS A 447 1.29 -31.20 -28.55
C LYS A 447 0.95 -29.79 -29.02
N LEU A 448 1.94 -29.12 -29.63
CA LEU A 448 1.77 -27.85 -30.32
C LEU A 448 1.55 -28.07 -31.82
N THR A 449 0.60 -27.33 -32.39
CA THR A 449 0.33 -27.22 -33.82
C THR A 449 0.18 -25.75 -34.22
N TYR A 450 0.17 -25.46 -35.53
CA TYR A 450 0.20 -24.10 -36.05
C TYR A 450 -0.80 -23.92 -37.19
N LEU A 451 -1.56 -22.83 -37.17
CA LEU A 451 -2.24 -22.29 -38.34
C LEU A 451 -1.46 -21.06 -38.81
N ASN A 452 -1.00 -21.08 -40.06
CA ASN A 452 -0.19 -20.02 -40.65
C ASN A 452 -0.70 -19.61 -42.04
N GLN A 453 -0.21 -18.47 -42.51
CA GLN A 453 -0.45 -17.99 -43.86
C GLN A 453 0.28 -18.89 -44.86
N ASN A 454 -0.44 -19.29 -45.91
CA ASN A 454 0.11 -20.02 -47.04
C ASN A 454 -0.34 -19.35 -48.34
N SER A 455 0.61 -18.72 -49.04
CA SER A 455 0.36 -17.99 -50.30
C SER A 455 -0.26 -18.87 -51.40
N ASN A 456 -0.06 -20.19 -51.33
CA ASN A 456 -0.52 -21.14 -52.33
C ASN A 456 -1.88 -21.77 -51.97
N LYS A 457 -2.48 -21.42 -50.82
CA LYS A 457 -3.80 -21.90 -50.38
C LYS A 457 -4.70 -20.72 -50.01
N GLY A 458 -5.75 -20.51 -50.81
CA GLY A 458 -6.75 -19.44 -50.60
C GLY A 458 -7.50 -19.49 -49.27
N ASN A 459 -7.48 -20.63 -48.58
CA ASN A 459 -8.19 -20.86 -47.31
C ASN A 459 -7.25 -20.91 -46.08
N SER A 460 -6.09 -20.28 -46.15
CA SER A 460 -5.15 -20.13 -45.02
C SER A 460 -5.26 -18.75 -44.35
N LEU A 461 -4.57 -18.49 -43.24
CA LEU A 461 -4.61 -17.18 -42.57
C LEU A 461 -4.23 -16.04 -43.52
N SER A 462 -4.79 -14.85 -43.30
CA SER A 462 -4.46 -13.64 -44.06
C SER A 462 -3.06 -13.10 -43.74
N SER A 463 -2.56 -13.34 -42.53
CA SER A 463 -1.23 -12.93 -42.07
C SER A 463 -0.73 -13.84 -40.94
N ASN A 464 0.60 -13.88 -40.75
CA ASN A 464 1.22 -14.57 -39.61
C ASN A 464 1.34 -13.69 -38.35
N TYR A 465 0.99 -12.40 -38.43
CA TYR A 465 1.00 -11.49 -37.29
C TYR A 465 -0.43 -11.30 -36.78
N ILE A 466 -0.82 -12.12 -35.79
CA ILE A 466 -2.14 -12.08 -35.18
C ILE A 466 -2.13 -11.18 -33.93
N ASN A 467 -3.04 -10.21 -33.88
CA ASN A 467 -3.22 -9.29 -32.76
C ASN A 467 -4.26 -9.77 -31.76
N LYS A 468 -5.36 -10.35 -32.26
CA LYS A 468 -6.54 -10.67 -31.45
C LYS A 468 -7.20 -11.95 -31.93
N LEU A 469 -7.64 -12.76 -30.97
CA LEU A 469 -8.52 -13.90 -31.19
C LEU A 469 -9.78 -13.73 -30.33
N ILE A 470 -10.94 -14.08 -30.90
CA ILE A 470 -12.18 -14.32 -30.14
C ILE A 470 -12.84 -15.59 -30.67
N LYS A 471 -13.67 -16.20 -29.82
CA LYS A 471 -14.58 -17.27 -30.21
C LYS A 471 -16.00 -16.74 -30.03
N ASP A 472 -16.82 -16.82 -31.07
CA ASP A 472 -18.23 -16.44 -30.96
C ASP A 472 -19.07 -17.56 -30.33
N LYS A 473 -20.34 -17.29 -30.05
CA LYS A 473 -21.25 -18.26 -29.43
C LYS A 473 -21.51 -19.50 -30.27
N GLU A 474 -21.34 -19.42 -31.59
CA GLU A 474 -21.51 -20.54 -32.52
C GLU A 474 -20.25 -21.44 -32.57
N GLY A 475 -19.18 -21.01 -31.89
CA GLY A 475 -17.90 -21.72 -31.83
C GLY A 475 -16.97 -21.38 -32.98
N ILE A 476 -17.28 -20.39 -33.83
CA ILE A 476 -16.40 -19.92 -34.88
C ILE A 476 -15.30 -19.04 -34.27
N VAL A 477 -14.08 -19.24 -34.75
CA VAL A 477 -12.92 -18.45 -34.31
C VAL A 477 -12.72 -17.28 -35.26
N TRP A 478 -12.57 -16.09 -34.70
CA TRP A 478 -12.28 -14.88 -35.46
C TRP A 478 -10.89 -14.38 -35.10
N SER A 479 -10.07 -14.10 -36.12
CA SER A 479 -8.71 -13.59 -35.93
C SER A 479 -8.54 -12.22 -36.58
N GLY A 480 -7.99 -11.29 -35.82
CA GLY A 480 -7.60 -9.97 -36.30
C GLY A 480 -6.09 -9.92 -36.44
N SER A 481 -5.61 -9.57 -37.63
CA SER A 481 -4.18 -9.51 -37.93
C SER A 481 -3.66 -8.08 -38.00
N ARG A 482 -2.34 -7.91 -37.97
CA ARG A 482 -1.70 -6.59 -38.03
C ARG A 482 -1.81 -5.94 -39.41
N ASP A 483 -1.91 -6.73 -40.47
CA ASP A 483 -1.78 -6.26 -41.86
C ASP A 483 -2.65 -7.03 -42.86
N GLY A 484 -3.23 -8.18 -42.46
CA GLY A 484 -4.01 -9.06 -43.33
C GLY A 484 -5.53 -8.89 -43.22
N GLY A 485 -6.04 -8.07 -42.30
CA GLY A 485 -7.47 -7.91 -42.08
C GLY A 485 -8.05 -8.92 -41.08
N LEU A 486 -9.32 -9.29 -41.30
CA LEU A 486 -10.12 -10.16 -40.45
C LEU A 486 -10.27 -11.55 -41.07
N ASP A 487 -10.01 -12.59 -40.28
CA ASP A 487 -10.20 -13.98 -40.67
C ASP A 487 -11.34 -14.62 -39.88
N ARG A 488 -12.23 -15.34 -40.59
CA ARG A 488 -13.21 -16.27 -40.03
C ARG A 488 -12.69 -17.69 -40.19
N ILE A 489 -12.55 -18.40 -39.08
CA ILE A 489 -11.91 -19.72 -39.01
C ILE A 489 -12.92 -20.72 -38.44
N ASP A 490 -13.24 -21.75 -39.21
CA ASP A 490 -13.98 -22.90 -38.70
C ASP A 490 -13.01 -23.83 -37.97
N PRO A 491 -13.10 -23.99 -36.64
CA PRO A 491 -12.13 -24.80 -35.89
C PRO A 491 -12.26 -26.31 -36.15
N LYS A 492 -13.33 -26.78 -36.80
CA LYS A 492 -13.48 -28.21 -37.15
C LYS A 492 -12.72 -28.56 -38.42
N THR A 493 -12.69 -27.64 -39.38
CA THR A 493 -12.11 -27.87 -40.71
C THR A 493 -10.80 -27.10 -40.93
N ASN A 494 -10.51 -26.12 -40.07
CA ASN A 494 -9.44 -25.13 -40.22
C ASN A 494 -9.49 -24.33 -41.53
N ILE A 495 -10.67 -24.24 -42.16
CA ILE A 495 -10.90 -23.42 -43.34
C ILE A 495 -11.00 -21.96 -42.91
N VAL A 496 -10.22 -21.10 -43.57
CA VAL A 496 -10.19 -19.66 -43.32
C VAL A 496 -10.88 -18.90 -44.44
N LYS A 497 -11.78 -17.99 -44.09
CA LYS A 497 -12.34 -16.96 -44.98
C LYS A 497 -11.86 -15.57 -44.55
N ARG A 498 -11.40 -14.76 -45.50
CA ARG A 498 -10.72 -13.48 -45.24
C ARG A 498 -11.61 -12.29 -45.61
N TYR A 499 -11.50 -11.20 -44.85
CA TYR A 499 -12.15 -9.93 -45.09
C TYR A 499 -11.15 -8.79 -44.98
N ASN A 500 -11.02 -8.01 -46.05
CA ASN A 500 -10.02 -6.96 -46.19
C ASN A 500 -10.68 -5.62 -46.53
N ASN A 501 -9.94 -4.54 -46.33
CA ASN A 501 -10.28 -3.22 -46.83
C ASN A 501 -10.18 -3.20 -48.35
N ILE A 502 -11.23 -2.69 -48.99
CA ILE A 502 -11.30 -2.45 -50.43
C ILE A 502 -11.48 -0.94 -50.61
N PRO A 503 -10.44 -0.21 -51.07
CA PRO A 503 -10.52 1.22 -51.27
C PRO A 503 -11.73 1.62 -52.13
N GLY A 504 -12.52 2.59 -51.65
CA GLY A 504 -13.74 3.07 -52.32
C GLY A 504 -15.01 2.25 -52.02
N ASN A 505 -14.91 1.09 -51.35
CA ASN A 505 -16.07 0.33 -50.90
C ASN A 505 -16.35 0.57 -49.41
N SER A 506 -17.40 1.34 -49.11
CA SER A 506 -17.82 1.65 -47.74
C SER A 506 -18.35 0.45 -46.95
N GLU A 507 -18.71 -0.64 -47.63
CA GLU A 507 -19.19 -1.89 -47.02
C GLU A 507 -18.06 -2.90 -46.74
N SER A 508 -16.80 -2.53 -47.04
CA SER A 508 -15.63 -3.34 -46.72
C SER A 508 -15.00 -2.97 -45.37
N LEU A 509 -14.07 -3.78 -44.87
CA LEU A 509 -13.38 -3.53 -43.61
C LEU A 509 -12.75 -2.12 -43.59
N PRO A 510 -12.81 -1.32 -42.51
CA PRO A 510 -12.31 0.05 -42.53
C PRO A 510 -10.79 0.15 -42.78
N ASP A 511 -10.01 -0.82 -42.30
CA ASP A 511 -8.56 -0.88 -42.43
C ASP A 511 -8.07 -2.32 -42.12
N ASN A 512 -6.98 -2.78 -42.76
CA ASN A 512 -6.47 -4.16 -42.62
C ASN A 512 -5.72 -4.43 -41.30
N SER A 513 -5.37 -3.40 -40.54
CA SER A 513 -4.74 -3.53 -39.23
C SER A 513 -5.79 -3.66 -38.14
N VAL A 514 -6.17 -4.89 -37.81
CA VAL A 514 -7.19 -5.21 -36.81
C VAL A 514 -6.55 -5.37 -35.43
N TYR A 515 -7.01 -4.63 -34.43
CA TYR A 515 -6.49 -4.64 -33.05
C TYR A 515 -7.48 -5.15 -32.02
N ALA A 516 -8.78 -4.97 -32.27
CA ALA A 516 -9.83 -5.31 -31.32
C ALA A 516 -10.97 -6.06 -32.01
N LEU A 517 -11.52 -7.05 -31.31
CA LEU A 517 -12.67 -7.83 -31.75
C LEU A 517 -13.60 -8.02 -30.55
N SER A 518 -14.90 -7.90 -30.78
CA SER A 518 -15.93 -8.20 -29.78
C SER A 518 -17.21 -8.65 -30.48
N GLU A 519 -17.84 -9.71 -29.97
CA GLU A 519 -19.15 -10.14 -30.47
C GLU A 519 -20.21 -9.11 -30.06
N ALA A 520 -20.87 -8.49 -31.04
CA ALA A 520 -21.94 -7.53 -30.78
C ALA A 520 -23.21 -8.28 -30.40
N ASN A 521 -23.60 -9.25 -31.22
CA ASN A 521 -24.68 -10.21 -31.01
C ASN A 521 -24.45 -11.43 -31.90
N GLU A 522 -25.40 -12.36 -31.94
CA GLU A 522 -25.28 -13.62 -32.70
C GLU A 522 -24.96 -13.40 -34.20
N ASN A 523 -25.41 -12.28 -34.77
CA ASN A 523 -25.26 -11.96 -36.19
C ASN A 523 -24.15 -10.94 -36.48
N GLU A 524 -23.52 -10.34 -35.47
CA GLU A 524 -22.69 -9.16 -35.67
C GLU A 524 -21.42 -9.15 -34.83
N ILE A 525 -20.33 -8.66 -35.41
CA ILE A 525 -19.02 -8.55 -34.76
C ILE A 525 -18.49 -7.13 -34.92
N TRP A 526 -18.08 -6.54 -33.80
CA TRP A 526 -17.31 -5.31 -33.81
C TRP A 526 -15.84 -5.59 -34.12
N VAL A 527 -15.30 -4.81 -35.06
CA VAL A 527 -13.94 -4.92 -35.56
C VAL A 527 -13.26 -3.56 -35.45
N GLY A 528 -12.36 -3.43 -34.48
CA GLY A 528 -11.57 -2.23 -34.26
C GLY A 528 -10.27 -2.29 -35.04
N THR A 529 -10.02 -1.29 -35.87
CA THR A 529 -8.89 -1.24 -36.79
C THR A 529 -8.02 -0.01 -36.57
N ASN A 530 -6.92 0.13 -37.31
CA ASN A 530 -6.11 1.34 -37.31
C ASN A 530 -6.84 2.56 -37.89
N GLY A 531 -7.77 2.33 -38.82
CA GLY A 531 -8.49 3.37 -39.56
C GLY A 531 -9.87 3.71 -39.01
N GLY A 532 -10.44 2.91 -38.10
CA GLY A 532 -11.75 3.16 -37.52
C GLY A 532 -12.37 1.93 -36.85
N LEU A 533 -13.69 1.94 -36.70
CA LEU A 533 -14.49 0.85 -36.15
C LEU A 533 -15.44 0.32 -37.23
N GLY A 534 -15.48 -0.99 -37.46
CA GLY A 534 -16.43 -1.64 -38.34
C GLY A 534 -17.39 -2.55 -37.56
N LEU A 535 -18.67 -2.53 -37.91
CA LEU A 535 -19.67 -3.52 -37.46
C LEU A 535 -19.92 -4.50 -38.61
N PHE A 536 -19.39 -5.71 -38.48
CA PHE A 536 -19.50 -6.76 -39.47
C PHE A 536 -20.80 -7.54 -39.29
N ASN A 537 -21.62 -7.61 -40.34
CA ASN A 537 -22.84 -8.41 -40.36
C ASN A 537 -22.57 -9.78 -40.99
N LYS A 538 -22.77 -10.85 -40.22
CA LYS A 538 -22.48 -12.24 -40.62
C LYS A 538 -23.40 -12.76 -41.73
N LYS A 539 -24.60 -12.20 -41.90
CA LYS A 539 -25.60 -12.69 -42.86
C LYS A 539 -25.33 -12.22 -44.28
N ASN A 540 -25.09 -10.93 -44.45
CA ASN A 540 -24.81 -10.33 -45.75
C ASN A 540 -23.31 -10.07 -46.00
N GLU A 541 -22.46 -10.35 -45.00
CA GLU A 541 -21.00 -10.23 -45.07
C GLU A 541 -20.51 -8.82 -45.44
N SER A 542 -21.18 -7.80 -44.90
CA SER A 542 -20.87 -6.37 -45.10
C SER A 542 -20.48 -5.67 -43.80
N PHE A 543 -19.83 -4.50 -43.91
CA PHE A 543 -19.42 -3.66 -42.79
C PHE A 543 -20.20 -2.34 -42.76
N GLU A 544 -20.66 -1.94 -41.57
CA GLU A 544 -21.02 -0.55 -41.27
C GLU A 544 -19.83 0.12 -40.54
N ASN A 545 -19.28 1.19 -41.11
CA ASN A 545 -18.03 1.79 -40.66
C ASN A 545 -18.23 3.13 -39.93
N PHE A 546 -17.53 3.31 -38.81
CA PHE A 546 -17.52 4.50 -37.97
C PHE A 546 -16.11 5.07 -37.90
N TYR A 547 -15.98 6.38 -38.13
CA TYR A 547 -14.70 7.08 -38.22
C TYR A 547 -14.58 8.20 -37.19
N HIS A 548 -13.33 8.59 -36.91
CA HIS A 548 -13.05 9.79 -36.13
C HIS A 548 -13.27 11.05 -36.99
N ASN A 549 -14.06 11.98 -36.46
CA ASN A 549 -14.22 13.32 -36.99
C ASN A 549 -13.92 14.33 -35.87
N PRO A 550 -12.88 15.17 -36.00
CA PRO A 550 -12.52 16.14 -34.97
C PRO A 550 -13.59 17.23 -34.77
N ASN A 551 -14.40 17.51 -35.80
CA ASN A 551 -15.43 18.54 -35.78
C ASN A 551 -16.78 18.05 -35.24
N ASP A 552 -16.97 16.74 -35.16
CA ASP A 552 -18.19 16.12 -34.62
C ASP A 552 -17.88 15.50 -33.27
N LYS A 553 -18.43 16.07 -32.18
CA LYS A 553 -18.21 15.55 -30.82
C LYS A 553 -18.89 14.21 -30.56
N SER A 554 -19.79 13.78 -31.44
CA SER A 554 -20.56 12.54 -31.35
C SER A 554 -19.93 11.38 -32.15
N SER A 555 -18.84 11.60 -32.90
CA SER A 555 -18.07 10.53 -33.54
C SER A 555 -17.03 9.92 -32.58
N LEU A 556 -16.33 8.85 -33.01
CA LEU A 556 -15.18 8.28 -32.29
C LEU A 556 -14.16 9.36 -31.88
N SER A 557 -13.59 9.25 -30.67
CA SER A 557 -12.60 10.20 -30.15
C SER A 557 -11.20 10.08 -30.75
N GLY A 558 -10.88 8.97 -31.41
CA GLY A 558 -9.61 8.74 -32.07
C GLY A 558 -9.74 7.67 -33.17
N GLN A 559 -8.81 7.68 -34.12
CA GLN A 559 -8.91 6.86 -35.34
C GLN A 559 -8.59 5.38 -35.09
N GLN A 560 -7.48 5.10 -34.40
CA GLN A 560 -7.04 3.74 -34.11
C GLN A 560 -7.82 3.17 -32.93
N VAL A 561 -8.66 2.16 -33.17
CA VAL A 561 -9.44 1.48 -32.13
C VAL A 561 -8.60 0.37 -31.49
N SER A 562 -8.32 0.48 -30.18
CA SER A 562 -7.41 -0.42 -29.46
C SER A 562 -8.12 -1.51 -28.64
N CYS A 563 -9.37 -1.30 -28.23
CA CYS A 563 -10.15 -2.28 -27.47
C CYS A 563 -11.65 -2.03 -27.62
N ILE A 564 -12.44 -3.10 -27.54
CA ILE A 564 -13.91 -3.07 -27.56
C ILE A 564 -14.40 -4.00 -26.45
N LEU A 565 -15.28 -3.49 -25.59
CA LEU A 565 -15.94 -4.26 -24.54
C LEU A 565 -17.45 -4.09 -24.65
N LYS A 566 -18.15 -5.21 -24.70
CA LYS A 566 -19.59 -5.27 -24.45
C LYS A 566 -19.82 -5.35 -22.94
N SER A 567 -20.47 -4.33 -22.38
CA SER A 567 -20.89 -4.32 -20.97
C SER A 567 -22.09 -5.24 -20.77
N LYS A 568 -22.27 -5.75 -19.55
CA LYS A 568 -23.41 -6.56 -19.12
C LYS A 568 -24.75 -5.87 -19.37
N ASN A 569 -24.79 -4.53 -19.33
CA ASN A 569 -25.99 -3.75 -19.62
C ASN A 569 -26.27 -3.57 -21.13
N GLY A 570 -25.47 -4.18 -22.01
CA GLY A 570 -25.61 -4.10 -23.46
C GLY A 570 -24.89 -2.93 -24.13
N SER A 571 -24.37 -1.96 -23.36
CA SER A 571 -23.57 -0.85 -23.90
C SER A 571 -22.22 -1.33 -24.43
N PHE A 572 -21.66 -0.63 -25.41
CA PHE A 572 -20.30 -0.88 -25.88
C PHE A 572 -19.35 0.23 -25.45
N TRP A 573 -18.20 -0.18 -24.91
CA TRP A 573 -17.09 0.68 -24.55
C TRP A 573 -15.94 0.45 -25.52
N ILE A 574 -15.53 1.53 -26.19
CA ILE A 574 -14.52 1.50 -27.23
C ILE A 574 -13.37 2.40 -26.80
N SER A 575 -12.16 1.86 -26.72
CA SER A 575 -10.97 2.68 -26.55
C SER A 575 -10.29 2.97 -27.87
N SER A 576 -9.81 4.19 -28.01
CA SER A 576 -8.96 4.60 -29.14
C SER A 576 -7.56 4.94 -28.65
N TYR A 577 -6.53 4.51 -29.37
CA TYR A 577 -5.15 4.79 -29.01
C TYR A 577 -4.89 6.30 -29.03
N GLY A 578 -4.59 6.88 -27.87
CA GLY A 578 -4.40 8.33 -27.70
C GLY A 578 -5.69 9.17 -27.66
N GLY A 579 -6.87 8.58 -27.90
CA GLY A 579 -8.17 9.27 -27.89
C GLY A 579 -9.05 8.99 -26.68
N GLY A 580 -8.66 8.10 -25.78
CA GLY A 580 -9.40 7.79 -24.55
C GLY A 580 -10.51 6.75 -24.75
N LEU A 581 -11.58 6.87 -23.95
CA LEU A 581 -12.73 5.95 -23.95
C LEU A 581 -13.95 6.58 -24.65
N ASN A 582 -14.72 5.75 -25.33
CA ASN A 582 -15.98 6.10 -25.96
C ASN A 582 -17.06 5.13 -25.47
N LYS A 583 -18.24 5.65 -25.13
CA LYS A 583 -19.45 4.85 -24.93
C LYS A 583 -20.30 4.98 -26.19
N PHE A 584 -20.60 3.87 -26.83
CA PHE A 584 -21.46 3.83 -28.01
C PHE A 584 -22.93 3.66 -27.60
N ASP A 585 -23.77 4.51 -28.17
CA ASP A 585 -25.22 4.42 -28.08
C ASP A 585 -25.77 3.74 -29.33
N PRO A 586 -26.34 2.52 -29.22
CA PRO A 586 -26.85 1.78 -30.38
C PRO A 586 -28.09 2.42 -31.01
N ASP A 587 -28.87 3.20 -30.27
CA ASP A 587 -30.12 3.78 -30.78
C ASP A 587 -29.83 4.99 -31.68
N THR A 588 -28.90 5.84 -31.25
CA THR A 588 -28.50 7.04 -32.00
C THR A 588 -27.28 6.83 -32.89
N LYS A 589 -26.58 5.70 -32.74
CA LYS A 589 -25.30 5.39 -33.39
C LYS A 589 -24.21 6.44 -33.12
N THR A 590 -24.25 7.06 -31.94
CA THR A 590 -23.29 8.10 -31.54
C THR A 590 -22.35 7.64 -30.42
N PHE A 591 -21.29 8.41 -30.19
CA PHE A 591 -20.24 8.16 -29.21
C PHE A 591 -20.14 9.28 -28.17
N GLN A 592 -20.27 8.91 -26.90
CA GLN A 592 -19.93 9.78 -25.78
C GLN A 592 -18.45 9.62 -25.41
N ARG A 593 -17.69 10.72 -25.46
CA ARG A 593 -16.22 10.73 -25.26
C ARG A 593 -15.81 11.02 -23.82
N PHE A 594 -14.88 10.21 -23.29
CA PHE A 594 -14.24 10.35 -21.97
C PHE A 594 -12.72 10.44 -22.14
N THR A 595 -12.13 11.57 -21.76
CA THR A 595 -10.70 11.87 -22.00
C THR A 595 -9.99 12.40 -20.75
N SER A 596 -8.67 12.35 -20.75
CA SER A 596 -7.84 12.86 -19.67
C SER A 596 -7.90 14.38 -19.55
N GLN A 597 -8.09 15.11 -20.65
CA GLN A 597 -8.29 16.57 -20.63
C GLN A 597 -9.57 16.97 -19.87
N ARG A 598 -10.55 16.07 -19.82
CA ARG A 598 -11.79 16.23 -19.06
C ARG A 598 -11.73 15.57 -17.68
N ASN A 599 -10.55 15.11 -17.26
CA ASN A 599 -10.33 14.36 -16.01
C ASN A 599 -11.21 13.09 -15.88
N ASN A 600 -11.66 12.49 -16.98
CA ASN A 600 -12.48 11.28 -16.93
C ASN A 600 -11.63 10.00 -16.79
N ILE A 601 -10.40 10.02 -17.29
CA ILE A 601 -9.45 8.89 -17.25
C ILE A 601 -8.03 9.40 -17.02
N PRO A 602 -7.11 8.58 -16.48
CA PRO A 602 -5.75 9.03 -16.18
C PRO A 602 -4.93 9.44 -17.41
N ASN A 603 -5.12 8.72 -18.52
CA ASN A 603 -4.40 8.92 -19.77
C ASN A 603 -5.25 8.41 -20.93
N ASN A 604 -5.20 9.11 -22.08
CA ASN A 604 -5.97 8.73 -23.27
C ASN A 604 -5.46 7.47 -23.99
N THR A 605 -4.23 7.04 -23.72
CA THR A 605 -3.69 5.78 -24.23
C THR A 605 -4.15 4.64 -23.34
N VAL A 606 -5.24 3.99 -23.74
CA VAL A 606 -5.85 2.83 -23.08
C VAL A 606 -5.42 1.54 -23.77
N TYR A 607 -4.89 0.58 -23.00
CA TYR A 607 -4.34 -0.68 -23.50
C TYR A 607 -5.30 -1.87 -23.40
N SER A 608 -6.16 -1.87 -22.39
CA SER A 608 -7.10 -2.95 -22.11
C SER A 608 -8.18 -2.44 -21.16
N LEU A 609 -9.38 -3.00 -21.28
CA LEU A 609 -10.50 -2.68 -20.40
C LEU A 609 -11.40 -3.90 -20.14
N ILE A 610 -11.97 -3.99 -18.94
CA ILE A 610 -12.92 -5.04 -18.55
C ILE A 610 -13.94 -4.49 -17.55
N GLU A 611 -15.10 -5.12 -17.45
CA GLU A 611 -16.13 -4.79 -16.44
C GLU A 611 -16.09 -5.81 -15.29
N ASP A 612 -16.09 -5.31 -14.05
CA ASP A 612 -16.24 -6.14 -12.86
C ASP A 612 -17.69 -6.57 -12.62
N ASP A 613 -17.96 -7.19 -11.48
CA ASP A 613 -19.30 -7.67 -11.18
C ASP A 613 -20.24 -6.61 -10.60
N GLN A 614 -19.70 -5.44 -10.23
CA GLN A 614 -20.44 -4.27 -9.79
C GLN A 614 -20.79 -3.31 -10.95
N GLY A 615 -20.26 -3.56 -12.15
CA GLY A 615 -20.46 -2.72 -13.33
C GLY A 615 -19.46 -1.58 -13.47
N PHE A 616 -18.38 -1.58 -12.69
CA PHE A 616 -17.28 -0.64 -12.87
C PHE A 616 -16.32 -1.15 -13.94
N LEU A 617 -15.68 -0.22 -14.64
CA LEU A 617 -14.69 -0.56 -15.67
C LEU A 617 -13.28 -0.47 -15.10
N TRP A 618 -12.52 -1.53 -15.28
CA TRP A 618 -11.10 -1.59 -14.97
C TRP A 618 -10.30 -1.29 -16.22
N VAL A 619 -9.49 -0.25 -16.17
CA VAL A 619 -8.83 0.34 -17.34
C VAL A 619 -7.32 0.37 -17.10
N SER A 620 -6.54 -0.25 -18.00
CA SER A 620 -5.10 -0.05 -18.05
C SER A 620 -4.73 1.04 -19.04
N THR A 621 -3.90 1.98 -18.60
CA THR A 621 -3.49 3.14 -19.39
C THR A 621 -1.97 3.31 -19.39
N ALA A 622 -1.45 4.20 -20.24
CA ALA A 622 -0.02 4.54 -20.24
C ALA A 622 0.49 5.19 -18.94
N LYS A 623 -0.40 5.64 -18.03
CA LYS A 623 0.01 6.10 -16.71
C LYS A 623 -0.14 5.00 -15.64
N GLY A 624 -1.12 4.13 -15.78
CA GLY A 624 -1.36 3.08 -14.79
C GLY A 624 -2.75 2.48 -14.87
N ILE A 625 -3.18 1.86 -13.77
CA ILE A 625 -4.44 1.14 -13.66
C ILE A 625 -5.45 1.99 -12.90
N ALA A 626 -6.65 2.13 -13.46
CA ALA A 626 -7.75 2.89 -12.86
C ALA A 626 -9.06 2.10 -12.87
N ARG A 627 -9.90 2.38 -11.87
CA ARG A 627 -11.31 2.01 -11.86
C ARG A 627 -12.12 3.21 -12.34
N PHE A 628 -12.80 3.06 -13.46
CA PHE A 628 -13.67 4.06 -14.06
C PHE A 628 -15.13 3.78 -13.68
N TYR A 629 -15.85 4.86 -13.37
CA TYR A 629 -17.25 4.86 -12.95
C TYR A 629 -18.15 5.28 -14.12
N PRO A 630 -18.85 4.34 -14.78
CA PRO A 630 -19.63 4.64 -15.98
C PRO A 630 -20.74 5.67 -15.79
N VAL A 631 -21.30 5.76 -14.58
CA VAL A 631 -22.43 6.64 -14.27
C VAL A 631 -21.98 8.09 -14.09
N THR A 632 -20.91 8.33 -13.33
CA THR A 632 -20.39 9.67 -13.03
C THR A 632 -19.38 10.16 -14.06
N GLY A 633 -18.78 9.26 -14.85
CA GLY A 633 -17.68 9.59 -15.76
C GLY A 633 -16.37 9.92 -15.03
N THR A 634 -16.23 9.53 -13.77
CA THR A 634 -15.02 9.75 -12.95
C THR A 634 -14.19 8.48 -12.86
N TYR A 635 -12.99 8.56 -12.28
CA TYR A 635 -12.15 7.39 -12.03
C TYR A 635 -11.41 7.51 -10.70
N ASP A 636 -11.08 6.36 -10.12
CA ASP A 636 -10.10 6.24 -9.06
C ASP A 636 -8.84 5.56 -9.58
N TYR A 637 -7.69 6.10 -9.18
CA TYR A 637 -6.40 5.59 -9.57
C TYR A 637 -5.97 4.51 -8.59
N LEU A 638 -5.82 3.27 -9.06
CA LEU A 638 -5.42 2.18 -8.18
C LEU A 638 -3.90 2.10 -8.06
N ILE A 639 -3.19 2.14 -9.19
CA ILE A 639 -1.75 1.86 -9.23
C ILE A 639 -1.05 2.73 -10.29
N ASP A 640 0.04 3.41 -9.88
CA ASP A 640 0.94 4.16 -10.76
C ASP A 640 2.04 3.27 -11.35
N LEU A 641 1.62 2.27 -12.12
CA LEU A 641 2.52 1.39 -12.86
C LEU A 641 2.34 1.69 -14.36
N PRO A 642 3.07 2.68 -14.91
CA PRO A 642 3.01 2.99 -16.31
C PRO A 642 3.57 1.82 -17.12
N ASP A 643 2.68 1.03 -17.71
CA ASP A 643 3.05 0.00 -18.67
C ASP A 643 1.84 -0.56 -19.44
N ASN A 644 2.11 -1.40 -20.43
CA ASN A 644 1.10 -1.98 -21.32
C ASN A 644 0.38 -3.22 -20.76
N TYR A 645 -0.22 -3.09 -19.57
CA TYR A 645 -0.94 -4.18 -18.93
C TYR A 645 -2.21 -4.60 -19.70
N LYS A 646 -2.44 -5.90 -19.81
CA LYS A 646 -3.66 -6.55 -20.30
C LYS A 646 -4.52 -6.96 -19.13
N VAL A 647 -5.81 -6.69 -19.21
CA VAL A 647 -6.75 -7.01 -18.11
C VAL A 647 -7.65 -8.18 -18.51
N ASN A 648 -7.82 -9.12 -17.58
CA ASN A 648 -8.80 -10.22 -17.67
C ASN A 648 -9.52 -10.39 -16.33
N LYS A 649 -10.57 -11.21 -16.31
CA LYS A 649 -11.37 -11.52 -15.13
C LYS A 649 -11.47 -13.03 -14.94
N PHE A 650 -11.27 -13.48 -13.70
CA PHE A 650 -11.48 -14.87 -13.31
C PHE A 650 -12.97 -15.19 -13.14
N PRO A 651 -13.37 -16.47 -13.19
CA PRO A 651 -14.76 -16.86 -12.95
C PRO A 651 -15.32 -16.45 -11.57
N ASN A 652 -14.45 -16.30 -10.56
CA ASN A 652 -14.82 -15.81 -9.22
C ASN A 652 -14.94 -14.27 -9.11
N GLY A 653 -14.75 -13.53 -10.20
CA GLY A 653 -14.84 -12.07 -10.21
C GLY A 653 -13.51 -11.34 -9.93
N ASN A 654 -12.43 -12.05 -9.60
CA ASN A 654 -11.12 -11.42 -9.42
C ASN A 654 -10.63 -10.81 -10.74
N ILE A 655 -10.00 -9.64 -10.65
CA ILE A 655 -9.39 -8.95 -11.78
C ILE A 655 -7.90 -9.27 -11.80
N ILE A 656 -7.39 -9.52 -13.01
CA ILE A 656 -5.97 -9.76 -13.25
C ILE A 656 -5.43 -8.82 -14.32
N PHE A 657 -4.33 -8.14 -14.00
CA PHE A 657 -3.54 -7.36 -14.95
C PHE A 657 -2.21 -8.08 -15.21
N SER A 658 -1.94 -8.43 -16.45
CA SER A 658 -0.69 -9.07 -16.89
C SER A 658 0.10 -8.14 -17.80
N GLY A 659 1.42 -8.08 -17.65
CA GLY A 659 2.24 -7.13 -18.40
C GLY A 659 3.74 -7.35 -18.23
N PRO A 660 4.56 -6.31 -18.45
CA PRO A 660 6.03 -6.47 -18.48
C PRO A 660 6.66 -6.79 -17.13
N ARG A 661 5.92 -6.59 -16.03
CA ARG A 661 6.38 -6.85 -14.66
C ARG A 661 5.65 -8.03 -14.01
N GLY A 662 5.13 -8.97 -14.80
CA GLY A 662 4.39 -10.13 -14.32
C GLY A 662 2.88 -9.89 -14.22
N MET A 663 2.28 -10.35 -13.12
CA MET A 663 0.83 -10.33 -12.90
C MET A 663 0.47 -9.61 -11.61
N LEU A 664 -0.66 -8.91 -11.65
CA LEU A 664 -1.33 -8.34 -10.51
C LEU A 664 -2.72 -8.97 -10.42
N VAL A 665 -3.08 -9.55 -9.27
CA VAL A 665 -4.40 -10.18 -9.05
C VAL A 665 -5.04 -9.60 -7.80
N PHE A 666 -6.30 -9.19 -7.90
CA PHE A 666 -7.05 -8.70 -6.76
C PHE A 666 -8.55 -8.95 -6.89
N ASP A 667 -9.22 -8.95 -5.74
CA ASP A 667 -10.67 -8.97 -5.62
C ASP A 667 -11.18 -7.51 -5.61
N PRO A 668 -11.90 -7.05 -6.65
CA PRO A 668 -12.33 -5.66 -6.76
C PRO A 668 -13.24 -5.22 -5.61
N ASN A 669 -13.97 -6.15 -4.97
CA ASN A 669 -14.87 -5.86 -3.85
C ASN A 669 -14.14 -5.67 -2.51
N LYS A 670 -12.88 -6.11 -2.42
CA LYS A 670 -12.05 -5.98 -1.21
C LYS A 670 -11.16 -4.73 -1.22
N ILE A 671 -11.16 -3.96 -2.30
CA ILE A 671 -10.41 -2.71 -2.36
C ILE A 671 -11.05 -1.72 -1.39
N LYS A 672 -10.28 -1.36 -0.37
CA LYS A 672 -10.64 -0.32 0.58
C LYS A 672 -9.99 0.98 0.14
N TYR A 673 -10.77 2.04 0.22
CA TYR A 673 -10.29 3.40 -0.01
C TYR A 673 -10.01 4.03 1.33
N ASN A 674 -8.99 4.88 1.34
CA ASN A 674 -8.76 5.75 2.47
C ASN A 674 -9.97 6.70 2.62
N SER A 675 -10.63 6.63 3.77
CA SER A 675 -11.73 7.52 4.15
C SER A 675 -11.32 8.57 5.18
N SER A 676 -10.09 8.52 5.69
CA SER A 676 -9.56 9.48 6.65
C SER A 676 -9.11 10.73 5.89
N PRO A 677 -9.78 11.88 6.06
CA PRO A 677 -9.33 13.10 5.42
C PRO A 677 -7.94 13.49 5.96
N PRO A 678 -7.02 13.97 5.10
CA PRO A 678 -5.74 14.50 5.57
C PRO A 678 -5.94 15.68 6.52
N ILE A 679 -5.07 15.79 7.52
CA ILE A 679 -5.02 16.98 8.36
C ILE A 679 -4.24 18.07 7.62
N VAL A 680 -4.84 19.25 7.50
CA VAL A 680 -4.20 20.40 6.87
C VAL A 680 -3.77 21.39 7.95
N SER A 681 -2.47 21.71 7.99
CA SER A 681 -1.90 22.68 8.94
C SER A 681 -0.91 23.61 8.24
N LEU A 682 -0.52 24.70 8.90
CA LEU A 682 0.45 25.66 8.35
C LEU A 682 1.88 25.24 8.73
N SER A 683 2.74 25.00 7.75
CA SER A 683 4.18 24.79 7.98
C SER A 683 4.97 26.08 7.93
N LYS A 684 4.54 27.07 7.13
CA LYS A 684 5.25 28.34 6.97
C LYS A 684 4.27 29.50 6.81
N PHE A 685 4.61 30.62 7.41
CA PHE A 685 3.89 31.88 7.21
C PHE A 685 4.89 33.04 7.29
N ASN A 686 5.37 33.46 6.12
CA ASN A 686 6.34 34.53 5.98
C ASN A 686 5.71 35.76 5.32
N ILE A 687 6.25 36.92 5.65
CA ILE A 687 5.83 38.19 5.06
C ILE A 687 7.02 38.82 4.34
N ASN A 688 6.78 39.38 3.16
CA ASN A 688 7.76 40.13 2.38
C ASN A 688 9.12 39.42 2.29
N SER A 689 9.11 38.21 1.74
CA SER A 689 10.20 37.22 1.71
C SER A 689 11.56 37.71 1.16
N GLU A 690 11.66 38.94 0.66
CA GLU A 690 12.91 39.57 0.18
C GLU A 690 13.58 40.51 1.21
N VAL A 691 12.94 40.87 2.32
CA VAL A 691 13.52 41.77 3.36
C VAL A 691 13.77 41.00 4.66
N ALA A 692 14.63 39.99 4.58
CA ALA A 692 15.12 39.25 5.74
C ALA A 692 16.13 40.11 6.53
N SER A 693 15.66 40.76 7.61
CA SER A 693 16.51 41.11 8.77
C SER A 693 15.74 41.72 9.96
N GLN A 694 14.47 42.13 9.82
CA GLN A 694 13.75 42.77 10.95
C GLN A 694 12.43 42.11 11.38
N VAL A 695 11.84 41.21 10.58
CA VAL A 695 10.60 40.51 10.94
C VAL A 695 10.91 39.08 11.36
N ASN A 696 10.60 38.75 12.62
CA ASN A 696 10.68 37.38 13.12
C ASN A 696 9.47 36.58 12.60
N ASN A 697 9.57 36.04 11.38
CA ASN A 697 8.49 35.30 10.71
C ASN A 697 8.01 34.08 11.51
N ASP A 698 8.90 33.40 12.23
CA ASP A 698 8.52 32.27 13.08
C ASP A 698 7.58 32.70 14.22
N SER A 699 7.77 33.92 14.75
CA SER A 699 6.87 34.52 15.73
C SER A 699 5.48 34.83 15.16
N LEU A 700 5.35 35.15 13.87
CA LEU A 700 4.06 35.43 13.23
C LEU A 700 3.27 34.14 12.98
N LYS A 701 3.94 33.10 12.44
CA LYS A 701 3.35 31.76 12.33
C LYS A 701 2.85 31.26 13.69
N TYR A 702 3.68 31.41 14.73
CA TYR A 702 3.31 31.02 16.09
C TYR A 702 2.08 31.79 16.61
N THR A 703 2.03 33.11 16.39
CA THR A 703 0.89 33.95 16.79
C THR A 703 -0.40 33.50 16.10
N LEU A 704 -0.31 33.20 14.80
CA LEU A 704 -1.44 32.70 14.01
C LEU A 704 -1.93 31.33 14.52
N ALA A 705 -1.01 30.44 14.88
CA ALA A 705 -1.34 29.13 15.44
C ALA A 705 -2.02 29.22 16.82
N GLN A 706 -1.63 30.17 17.67
CA GLN A 706 -2.24 30.36 19.00
C GLN A 706 -3.57 31.11 18.97
N ASN A 707 -3.65 32.20 18.22
CA ASN A 707 -4.77 33.15 18.28
C ASN A 707 -5.78 32.96 17.14
N GLY A 708 -5.47 32.11 16.15
CA GLY A 708 -6.27 31.95 14.93
C GLY A 708 -6.28 33.18 14.02
N SER A 709 -5.52 34.23 14.34
CA SER A 709 -5.43 35.47 13.57
C SER A 709 -4.09 36.18 13.79
N VAL A 710 -3.70 37.01 12.84
CA VAL A 710 -2.51 37.87 12.90
C VAL A 710 -2.84 39.24 12.29
N GLU A 711 -2.43 40.32 12.95
CA GLU A 711 -2.60 41.68 12.44
C GLU A 711 -1.32 42.14 11.74
N LEU A 712 -1.48 42.61 10.50
CA LEU A 712 -0.38 43.04 9.65
C LEU A 712 -0.53 44.53 9.33
N ASN A 713 0.60 45.24 9.24
CA ASN A 713 0.58 46.63 8.81
C ASN A 713 0.49 46.73 7.27
N HIS A 714 0.21 47.93 6.74
CA HIS A 714 -0.01 48.13 5.31
C HIS A 714 1.23 47.85 4.42
N PHE A 715 2.44 47.84 4.98
CA PHE A 715 3.65 47.45 4.26
C PHE A 715 3.86 45.92 4.25
N GLN A 716 3.16 45.18 5.10
CA GLN A 716 3.23 43.72 5.27
C GLN A 716 2.16 43.01 4.42
N ASN A 717 2.12 43.31 3.12
CA ASN A 717 1.03 42.91 2.23
C ASN A 717 1.40 41.79 1.22
N ASN A 718 2.60 41.22 1.32
CA ASN A 718 2.98 40.01 0.58
C ASN A 718 3.13 38.83 1.55
N LEU A 719 2.36 37.78 1.34
CA LEU A 719 2.31 36.57 2.16
C LEU A 719 2.89 35.38 1.38
N ASP A 720 3.80 34.65 2.02
CA ASP A 720 4.34 33.35 1.57
C ASP A 720 3.91 32.30 2.59
N ILE A 721 3.02 31.40 2.16
CA ILE A 721 2.33 30.44 3.02
C ILE A 721 2.65 29.02 2.54
N GLU A 722 3.06 28.14 3.44
CA GLU A 722 3.24 26.72 3.17
C GLU A 722 2.36 25.88 4.10
N PHE A 723 1.81 24.80 3.55
CA PHE A 723 0.91 23.89 4.25
C PHE A 723 1.51 22.49 4.39
N ILE A 724 1.10 21.81 5.45
CA ILE A 724 1.21 20.36 5.59
C ILE A 724 -0.12 19.75 5.27
N VAL A 725 -0.08 18.60 4.61
CA VAL A 725 -1.24 17.78 4.35
C VAL A 725 -0.90 16.37 4.86
N ALA A 726 -1.11 16.19 6.17
CA ALA A 726 -0.72 15.02 6.92
C ALA A 726 -1.68 13.86 6.66
N HIS A 727 -1.37 13.14 5.58
CA HIS A 727 -1.81 11.77 5.35
C HIS A 727 -0.73 11.05 4.57
N TYR A 728 -0.05 10.11 5.21
CA TYR A 728 1.25 9.64 4.72
C TYR A 728 1.20 8.42 3.81
N SER A 729 0.06 7.73 3.70
CA SER A 729 -0.07 6.49 2.91
C SER A 729 0.41 6.68 1.46
N ASP A 730 0.14 7.86 0.90
CA ASP A 730 0.71 8.37 -0.34
C ASP A 730 0.62 9.91 -0.34
N ALA A 731 1.58 10.56 0.32
CA ALA A 731 1.59 12.01 0.51
C ALA A 731 1.57 12.80 -0.82
N SER A 732 2.08 12.20 -1.90
CA SER A 732 2.11 12.81 -3.24
C SER A 732 0.71 12.94 -3.87
N LYS A 733 -0.23 12.08 -3.48
CA LYS A 733 -1.61 12.08 -3.98
C LYS A 733 -2.53 13.02 -3.22
N ASN A 734 -2.09 13.58 -2.10
CA ASN A 734 -2.87 14.56 -1.36
C ASN A 734 -3.06 15.82 -2.20
N LYS A 735 -4.31 16.23 -2.39
CA LYS A 735 -4.70 17.43 -3.14
C LYS A 735 -5.14 18.52 -2.19
N LEU A 736 -4.60 19.72 -2.35
CA LEU A 736 -4.92 20.89 -1.55
C LEU A 736 -5.74 21.89 -2.38
N SER A 737 -6.80 22.42 -1.78
CA SER A 737 -7.51 23.60 -2.28
C SER A 737 -7.51 24.71 -1.24
N VAL A 738 -7.30 25.95 -1.68
CA VAL A 738 -7.21 27.12 -0.81
C VAL A 738 -8.18 28.21 -1.27
N PHE A 739 -8.72 28.97 -0.34
CA PHE A 739 -9.60 30.11 -0.58
C PHE A 739 -9.32 31.21 0.43
N LEU A 740 -8.85 32.37 -0.03
CA LEU A 740 -8.70 33.58 0.78
C LEU A 740 -9.95 34.45 0.63
N GLU A 741 -10.87 34.32 1.58
CA GLU A 741 -12.09 35.13 1.62
C GLU A 741 -11.75 36.62 1.74
N GLY A 742 -12.33 37.43 0.87
CA GLY A 742 -12.00 38.86 0.72
C GLY A 742 -11.03 39.16 -0.44
N TYR A 743 -10.41 38.14 -1.04
CA TYR A 743 -9.52 38.28 -2.21
C TYR A 743 -9.90 37.32 -3.35
N ASP A 744 -10.25 36.08 -3.03
CA ASP A 744 -10.60 35.06 -4.01
C ASP A 744 -12.09 35.07 -4.38
N ASN A 745 -12.37 34.87 -5.66
CA ASN A 745 -13.73 34.67 -6.16
C ASN A 745 -14.18 33.20 -6.13
N ASN A 746 -13.24 32.24 -6.15
CA ASN A 746 -13.48 30.80 -6.14
C ASN A 746 -12.30 30.06 -5.47
N TRP A 747 -12.52 28.81 -5.04
CA TRP A 747 -11.45 27.94 -4.55
C TRP A 747 -10.34 27.76 -5.60
N ARG A 748 -9.09 27.98 -5.18
CA ARG A 748 -7.89 27.69 -5.98
C ARG A 748 -7.43 26.27 -5.70
N SER A 749 -7.42 25.42 -6.73
CA SER A 749 -6.86 24.07 -6.62
C SER A 749 -5.33 24.12 -6.79
N LEU A 750 -4.58 23.78 -5.74
CA LEU A 750 -3.12 23.69 -5.76
C LEU A 750 -2.62 22.28 -6.14
N GLY A 751 -3.49 21.26 -6.10
CA GLY A 751 -3.08 19.88 -6.38
C GLY A 751 -2.08 19.39 -5.33
N SER A 752 -0.94 18.85 -5.77
CA SER A 752 0.14 18.40 -4.87
C SER A 752 1.05 19.53 -4.37
N VAL A 753 0.89 20.75 -4.88
CA VAL A 753 1.66 21.92 -4.42
C VAL A 753 1.24 22.29 -3.00
N ARG A 754 2.22 22.69 -2.18
CA ARG A 754 2.04 23.02 -0.75
C ARG A 754 2.28 24.47 -0.40
N ASN A 755 2.88 25.25 -1.29
CA ASN A 755 3.16 26.66 -1.08
C ASN A 755 2.21 27.55 -1.90
N LEU A 756 1.93 28.73 -1.38
CA LEU A 756 1.03 29.72 -1.96
C LEU A 756 1.50 31.12 -1.61
N ASN A 757 1.52 31.99 -2.62
CA ASN A 757 1.88 33.39 -2.46
C ASN A 757 0.68 34.29 -2.73
N TYR A 758 0.47 35.28 -1.86
CA TYR A 758 -0.39 36.44 -2.09
C TYR A 758 0.48 37.68 -2.12
N THR A 759 0.26 38.56 -3.09
CA THR A 759 1.06 39.78 -3.26
C THR A 759 0.17 41.00 -3.31
N ASN A 760 0.67 42.13 -2.79
CA ASN A 760 0.01 43.42 -2.77
C ASN A 760 -1.46 43.38 -2.30
N LEU A 761 -1.72 42.69 -1.18
CA LEU A 761 -3.06 42.66 -0.59
C LEU A 761 -3.48 44.07 -0.14
N ASP A 762 -4.69 44.47 -0.52
CA ASP A 762 -5.29 45.72 -0.03
C ASP A 762 -5.54 45.64 1.48
N PRO A 763 -5.54 46.76 2.21
CA PRO A 763 -5.91 46.78 3.63
C PRO A 763 -7.33 46.23 3.84
N GLY A 764 -7.47 45.21 4.68
CA GLY A 764 -8.75 44.55 4.89
C GLY A 764 -8.68 43.40 5.88
N LYS A 765 -9.82 42.75 6.10
CA LYS A 765 -9.91 41.50 6.86
C LYS A 765 -10.06 40.33 5.90
N TYR A 766 -9.23 39.32 6.09
CA TYR A 766 -9.20 38.14 5.24
C TYR A 766 -9.34 36.86 6.08
N ILE A 767 -9.96 35.83 5.50
CA ILE A 767 -10.04 34.50 6.13
C ILE A 767 -9.45 33.48 5.15
N LEU A 768 -8.35 32.86 5.55
CA LEU A 768 -7.72 31.79 4.79
C LEU A 768 -8.37 30.45 5.12
N LYS A 769 -8.96 29.79 4.11
CA LYS A 769 -9.55 28.45 4.22
C LYS A 769 -8.75 27.47 3.37
N ALA A 770 -8.50 26.27 3.89
CA ALA A 770 -7.79 25.20 3.18
C ALA A 770 -8.50 23.86 3.40
N LYS A 771 -8.49 22.97 2.39
CA LYS A 771 -9.08 21.63 2.45
C LYS A 771 -8.44 20.65 1.48
#